data_AF-A0AAD8YBV7-F1
#
_entry.id   AF-A0AAD8YBV7-F1
#
_cell.length_a   1.000
_cell.length_b   1.000
_cell.length_c   1.000
_cell.angle_alpha   90.00
_cell.angle_beta   90.00
_cell.angle_gamma   90.00
#
_symmetry.space_group_name_H-M   'P 1'
#
loop_
_entity.id
_entity.type
_entity.pdbx_description
1 polymer ?
#
loop_
_entity_poly.entity_id
_entity_poly.type
_entity_poly.pdbx_seq_one_letter_code
_entity_poly.pdbx_strand_id
1 'polypeptide(L)'
;MGIIDIVGNNAAQIDAAEYEQKVREKYPSALLQSDERIVFAFKSLGGSGRDHYMLTTKRLLIKDKMGITGKQIGYKTVPYTSVRAFSLETCGSLDTDSEMKVYARGIGTVSVDFNKNVDVLAIHRFLSSVVIQGKAAGEDYVADAASGYGNGSGDASTGIFDLLGSNYAQIDKHELESRLKPSGVLLPQEKVELAFKCGRDSIIMTSLRILKIDVQGVTGKKIEYLTILWPSIRGFSVETAGNILDRDSELTLYFNLPSKECSSEGSPRNHRTRMKIDFRDGQADIFAVQRFISDKLLGPDTMAPSEHGGAMAGYNDTGSGSILAWLGDDSRMVDPREAEAQFRFILQSCESVELAFKGRRDMILFTTKRIIFVDKQGLFGIGKKTEFISMPYRTITAFSLRSAGSFVDKDSELCLWLDFDDVFYPRRSNEDDPPPPPIPRRSYLEIDFQKDKVDIFVVHRYLSERLMRVNGHKMKPYTSPVSSELLMPSSPDTGTNLLDWIGNNASAIDPKACGIKFHEAGLLQRDEHIAFAFKTGRDSLYLTNKRLFVIDVQGITGKRKEYMSVPLDSIRVWSVESAGHLDRDMELRVWFKAFWDNKVKQDLRKGKADIFAIQSFIAHFVIGNADGNSALRNAQAYEPSKTGAMTKILGFLSDAHMKDPGELTSQLRSSPALLQEDESVEAAFKAGRDLFIITTKRIIVIDKKGITGKSVEYKSSPLMYNTAFKIETEGHLLSGPEVKVYTADDDIKQELAKGQKDNIWLIHEILSNKMLNNPKKDFSEEEVHVDVGNVDQSSYAPTPTQQYSPVVAAQPYVQPTTFQVQLPAGIVAGQQIQVQHPNTNQMLVITVPNGVPPGGVFNVSA
;
A
#
# COMPACT_ATOMS: atom_id res chain seq x y z
N MET A 1 14.27 -13.37 54.22
CA MET A 1 13.55 -13.51 52.94
C MET A 1 12.12 -13.05 53.17
N GLY A 2 11.78 -11.85 52.72
CA GLY A 2 10.49 -11.20 52.98
C GLY A 2 9.47 -11.50 51.87
N ILE A 3 8.21 -11.64 52.28
CA ILE A 3 7.02 -11.96 51.49
C ILE A 3 6.57 -10.72 50.66
N ILE A 4 7.37 -10.23 49.71
CA ILE A 4 6.98 -9.07 48.85
C ILE A 4 7.46 -9.24 47.39
N ASP A 5 7.26 -10.43 46.79
CA ASP A 5 7.46 -10.62 45.33
C ASP A 5 6.16 -11.09 44.61
N ILE A 6 4.99 -10.83 45.21
CA ILE A 6 3.67 -11.17 44.61
C ILE A 6 2.81 -9.90 44.49
N VAL A 7 3.28 -8.90 43.74
CA VAL A 7 2.44 -7.81 43.23
C VAL A 7 2.75 -7.68 41.75
N GLY A 8 1.83 -8.16 40.90
CA GLY A 8 1.99 -8.18 39.44
C GLY A 8 2.12 -6.76 38.84
N ASN A 9 2.75 -6.67 37.66
CA ASN A 9 3.03 -5.43 36.93
C ASN A 9 1.79 -4.79 36.24
N ASN A 10 0.58 -5.14 36.66
CA ASN A 10 -0.64 -4.95 35.87
C ASN A 10 -1.21 -3.54 36.03
N ALA A 11 -1.83 -3.01 34.98
CA ALA A 11 -2.39 -1.67 35.00
C ALA A 11 -3.74 -1.62 35.74
N ALA A 12 -3.86 -0.67 36.66
CA ALA A 12 -5.11 -0.34 37.35
C ALA A 12 -5.80 0.82 36.65
N GLN A 13 -7.12 0.73 36.51
CA GLN A 13 -7.93 1.85 36.04
C GLN A 13 -7.90 3.00 37.05
N ILE A 14 -7.78 4.22 36.54
CA ILE A 14 -7.84 5.48 37.31
C ILE A 14 -8.96 6.35 36.75
N ASP A 15 -9.40 7.35 37.51
CA ASP A 15 -10.43 8.28 37.05
C ASP A 15 -9.95 9.06 35.81
N ALA A 16 -10.67 8.89 34.69
CA ALA A 16 -10.28 9.46 33.41
C ALA A 16 -10.44 10.97 33.36
N ALA A 17 -11.49 11.52 34.00
CA ALA A 17 -11.78 12.96 33.99
C ALA A 17 -10.80 13.73 34.88
N GLU A 18 -10.53 13.22 36.09
CA GLU A 18 -9.51 13.77 37.00
C GLU A 18 -8.11 13.69 36.34
N TYR A 19 -7.80 12.59 35.67
CA TYR A 19 -6.52 12.45 34.98
C TYR A 19 -6.43 13.35 33.73
N GLU A 20 -7.51 13.53 32.98
CA GLU A 20 -7.59 14.50 31.89
C GLU A 20 -7.29 15.91 32.39
N GLN A 21 -7.93 16.34 33.50
CA GLN A 21 -7.66 17.63 34.11
C GLN A 21 -6.17 17.80 34.47
N LYS A 22 -5.58 16.80 35.14
CA LYS A 22 -4.14 16.78 35.47
C LYS A 22 -3.25 16.89 34.23
N VAL A 23 -3.63 16.22 33.14
CA VAL A 23 -2.90 16.29 31.87
C VAL A 23 -3.00 17.69 31.25
N ARG A 24 -4.18 18.29 31.24
CA ARG A 24 -4.41 19.64 30.69
C ARG A 24 -3.74 20.74 31.51
N GLU A 25 -3.74 20.62 32.84
CA GLU A 25 -3.01 21.55 33.73
C GLU A 25 -1.49 21.49 33.49
N LYS A 26 -0.96 20.28 33.27
CA LYS A 26 0.48 20.08 33.06
C LYS A 26 0.95 20.44 31.65
N TYR A 27 0.11 20.19 30.63
CA TYR A 27 0.39 20.42 29.22
C TYR A 27 -0.76 21.18 28.57
N PRO A 28 -0.86 22.52 28.76
CA PRO A 28 -1.97 23.30 28.23
C PRO A 28 -2.06 23.17 26.70
N SER A 29 -3.05 22.42 26.21
CA SER A 29 -3.34 22.13 24.78
C SER A 29 -2.25 21.41 23.98
N ALA A 30 -1.07 21.16 24.55
CA ALA A 30 0.06 20.55 23.85
C ALA A 30 -0.09 19.04 23.67
N LEU A 31 -0.59 18.32 24.69
CA LEU A 31 -0.67 16.85 24.66
C LEU A 31 -2.02 16.33 24.18
N LEU A 32 -3.13 17.01 24.51
CA LEU A 32 -4.49 16.67 24.07
C LEU A 32 -5.06 17.84 23.27
N GLN A 33 -5.70 17.55 22.13
CA GLN A 33 -6.43 18.57 21.39
C GLN A 33 -7.60 19.12 22.23
N SER A 34 -8.12 20.29 21.87
CA SER A 34 -9.19 20.97 22.63
C SER A 34 -10.48 20.14 22.70
N ASP A 35 -10.77 19.40 21.63
CA ASP A 35 -11.92 18.51 21.44
C ASP A 35 -11.64 17.05 21.84
N GLU A 36 -10.40 16.69 22.18
CA GLU A 36 -10.00 15.31 22.50
C GLU A 36 -10.21 14.99 23.98
N ARG A 37 -11.15 14.10 24.33
CA ARG A 37 -11.38 13.61 25.70
C ARG A 37 -10.69 12.27 26.01
N ILE A 38 -10.32 12.06 27.28
CA ILE A 38 -9.89 10.74 27.79
C ILE A 38 -11.13 9.96 28.23
N VAL A 39 -11.35 8.77 27.65
CA VAL A 39 -12.48 7.88 27.97
C VAL A 39 -12.07 6.86 29.03
N PHE A 40 -10.89 6.24 28.87
CA PHE A 40 -10.31 5.35 29.88
C PHE A 40 -8.87 5.74 30.17
N ALA A 41 -8.47 5.66 31.44
CA ALA A 41 -7.10 5.87 31.88
C ALA A 41 -6.65 4.73 32.79
N PHE A 42 -5.41 4.28 32.61
CA PHE A 42 -4.82 3.20 33.39
C PHE A 42 -3.41 3.57 33.83
N LYS A 43 -2.98 3.05 34.99
CA LYS A 43 -1.64 3.23 35.54
C LYS A 43 -1.05 1.86 35.92
N SER A 44 0.15 1.55 35.42
CA SER A 44 0.85 0.29 35.76
C SER A 44 1.22 0.22 37.25
N LEU A 45 1.04 -0.96 37.87
CA LEU A 45 1.25 -1.18 39.32
C LEU A 45 2.62 -1.75 39.72
N GLY A 46 3.41 -2.30 38.80
CA GLY A 46 4.70 -2.93 39.14
C GLY A 46 5.92 -2.35 38.41
N GLY A 47 7.10 -2.82 38.80
CA GLY A 47 8.35 -2.07 38.59
C GLY A 47 8.27 -0.70 39.26
N SER A 48 8.66 0.37 38.57
CA SER A 48 8.63 1.73 39.11
C SER A 48 7.21 2.35 39.14
N GLY A 49 6.16 1.64 38.70
CA GLY A 49 4.74 2.08 38.78
C GLY A 49 4.41 3.35 37.97
N ARG A 50 5.03 3.49 36.79
CA ARG A 50 5.20 4.80 36.13
C ARG A 50 4.32 5.04 34.91
N ASP A 51 3.94 4.01 34.17
CA ASP A 51 3.39 4.18 32.83
C ASP A 51 1.89 4.39 32.88
N HIS A 52 1.40 5.23 31.98
CA HIS A 52 -0.02 5.56 31.88
C HIS A 52 -0.52 5.27 30.47
N TYR A 53 -1.66 4.60 30.38
CA TYR A 53 -2.33 4.25 29.14
C TYR A 53 -3.66 5.01 29.09
N MET A 54 -3.91 5.75 28.02
CA MET A 54 -5.09 6.59 27.85
C MET A 54 -5.77 6.22 26.55
N LEU A 55 -7.00 5.69 26.64
CA LEU A 55 -7.90 5.56 25.51
C LEU A 55 -8.67 6.87 25.40
N THR A 56 -8.31 7.68 24.42
CA THR A 56 -8.96 8.96 24.14
C THR A 56 -10.03 8.77 23.07
N THR A 57 -10.80 9.80 22.76
CA THR A 57 -11.74 9.79 21.62
C THR A 57 -11.06 9.61 20.24
N LYS A 58 -9.74 9.81 20.11
CA LYS A 58 -9.03 9.81 18.81
C LYS A 58 -7.92 8.76 18.68
N ARG A 59 -7.34 8.32 19.79
CA ARG A 59 -6.14 7.47 19.84
C ARG A 59 -5.97 6.73 21.16
N LEU A 60 -5.16 5.68 21.12
CA LEU A 60 -4.44 5.18 22.29
C LEU A 60 -3.18 6.04 22.48
N LEU A 61 -3.11 6.74 23.61
CA LEU A 61 -1.96 7.54 24.04
C LEU A 61 -1.25 6.83 25.20
N ILE A 62 0.04 6.59 25.05
CA ILE A 62 0.85 5.89 26.06
C ILE A 62 1.94 6.84 26.54
N LYS A 63 2.00 7.02 27.86
CA LYS A 63 3.04 7.77 28.55
C LYS A 63 3.93 6.79 29.31
N ASP A 64 5.13 6.59 28.80
CA ASP A 64 6.12 5.64 29.29
C ASP A 64 7.27 6.39 29.96
N LYS A 65 7.61 6.09 31.21
CA LYS A 65 8.82 6.66 31.85
C LYS A 65 10.00 5.72 31.64
N MET A 66 10.93 6.16 30.83
CA MET A 66 12.07 5.38 30.33
C MET A 66 13.31 5.49 31.24
N GLY A 67 14.13 4.44 31.20
CA GLY A 67 15.40 4.34 31.92
C GLY A 67 15.26 4.09 33.43
N ILE A 68 16.39 3.78 34.08
CA ILE A 68 16.43 3.43 35.52
C ILE A 68 15.93 4.62 36.37
N THR A 69 16.31 5.85 36.01
CA THR A 69 15.91 7.07 36.74
C THR A 69 14.51 7.57 36.43
N GLY A 70 13.90 7.14 35.31
CA GLY A 70 12.55 7.58 34.88
C GLY A 70 12.44 9.06 34.51
N LYS A 71 13.57 9.74 34.24
CA LYS A 71 13.63 11.18 33.89
C LYS A 71 13.20 11.45 32.45
N GLN A 72 13.47 10.52 31.55
CA GLN A 72 12.99 10.55 30.16
C GLN A 72 11.59 9.96 30.11
N ILE A 73 10.69 10.67 29.46
CA ILE A 73 9.29 10.28 29.27
C ILE A 73 9.01 10.21 27.77
N GLY A 74 8.53 9.06 27.32
CA GLY A 74 8.02 8.83 25.98
C GLY A 74 6.50 8.99 25.93
N TYR A 75 6.01 9.70 24.92
CA TYR A 75 4.60 9.86 24.57
C TYR A 75 4.37 9.22 23.22
N LYS A 76 3.69 8.09 23.20
CA LYS A 76 3.40 7.31 21.99
C LYS A 76 1.93 7.49 21.62
N THR A 77 1.69 7.94 20.40
CA THR A 77 0.38 8.18 19.81
C THR A 77 0.05 7.09 18.81
N VAL A 78 -1.04 6.35 19.05
CA VAL A 78 -1.59 5.35 18.13
C VAL A 78 -3.02 5.77 17.71
N PRO A 79 -3.17 6.49 16.58
CA PRO A 79 -4.48 6.86 16.03
C PRO A 79 -5.36 5.64 15.77
N TYR A 80 -6.67 5.71 16.04
CA TYR A 80 -7.57 4.57 15.76
C TYR A 80 -7.66 4.23 14.27
N THR A 81 -7.47 5.21 13.39
CA THR A 81 -7.38 5.02 11.93
C THR A 81 -6.22 4.12 11.50
N SER A 82 -5.19 3.97 12.34
CA SER A 82 -4.04 3.07 12.10
C SER A 82 -4.29 1.62 12.55
N VAL A 83 -5.29 1.39 13.40
CA VAL A 83 -5.59 0.08 13.97
C VAL A 83 -6.22 -0.84 12.92
N ARG A 84 -5.76 -2.09 12.86
CA ARG A 84 -6.18 -3.12 11.88
C ARG A 84 -6.77 -4.36 12.53
N ALA A 85 -6.42 -4.59 13.79
CA ALA A 85 -7.11 -5.50 14.68
C ALA A 85 -6.95 -5.02 16.13
N PHE A 86 -7.78 -5.54 17.02
CA PHE A 86 -7.57 -5.46 18.46
C PHE A 86 -8.12 -6.73 19.13
N SER A 87 -7.55 -7.13 20.26
CA SER A 87 -8.10 -8.20 21.08
C SER A 87 -8.21 -7.80 22.54
N LEU A 88 -9.27 -8.29 23.19
CA LEU A 88 -9.50 -8.15 24.62
C LEU A 88 -9.66 -9.55 25.22
N GLU A 89 -8.85 -9.86 26.21
CA GLU A 89 -8.80 -11.14 26.90
C GLU A 89 -9.31 -11.00 28.33
N THR A 90 -10.29 -11.82 28.72
CA THR A 90 -10.85 -11.82 30.08
C THR A 90 -9.93 -12.55 31.06
N CYS A 91 -10.07 -12.28 32.37
CA CYS A 91 -9.36 -13.05 33.39
C CYS A 91 -9.83 -14.52 33.42
N GLY A 92 -8.90 -15.45 33.64
CA GLY A 92 -9.20 -16.86 33.83
C GLY A 92 -9.53 -17.23 35.29
N SER A 93 -9.77 -18.52 35.55
CA SER A 93 -10.03 -19.01 36.92
C SER A 93 -8.80 -18.93 37.84
N LEU A 94 -7.59 -19.02 37.27
CA LEU A 94 -6.29 -19.03 37.97
C LEU A 94 -5.39 -17.85 37.57
N ASP A 95 -5.73 -17.18 36.48
CA ASP A 95 -4.99 -16.07 35.90
C ASP A 95 -5.66 -14.78 36.36
N THR A 96 -4.92 -13.89 37.03
CA THR A 96 -5.50 -12.68 37.65
C THR A 96 -5.65 -11.52 36.68
N ASP A 97 -5.12 -11.66 35.47
CA ASP A 97 -4.83 -10.54 34.60
C ASP A 97 -5.68 -10.66 33.33
N SER A 98 -6.17 -9.52 32.87
CA SER A 98 -6.81 -9.39 31.55
C SER A 98 -5.86 -8.64 30.63
N GLU A 99 -5.94 -8.85 29.32
CA GLU A 99 -5.03 -8.21 28.38
C GLU A 99 -5.80 -7.52 27.26
N MET A 100 -5.36 -6.31 26.89
CA MET A 100 -5.71 -5.67 25.63
C MET A 100 -4.53 -5.67 24.68
N LYS A 101 -4.75 -6.13 23.45
CA LYS A 101 -3.81 -6.00 22.34
C LYS A 101 -4.39 -5.09 21.26
N VAL A 102 -3.62 -4.12 20.79
CA VAL A 102 -3.96 -3.27 19.64
C VAL A 102 -2.92 -3.49 18.56
N TYR A 103 -3.36 -3.88 17.36
CA TYR A 103 -2.52 -4.16 16.20
C TYR A 103 -2.63 -2.98 15.23
N ALA A 104 -1.61 -2.13 15.16
CA ALA A 104 -1.65 -0.88 14.41
C ALA A 104 -0.51 -0.81 13.37
N ARG A 105 -0.84 -0.31 12.16
CA ARG A 105 0.13 -0.19 11.05
C ARG A 105 1.38 0.59 11.49
N GLY A 106 2.56 0.15 11.06
CA GLY A 106 3.86 0.78 11.34
C GLY A 106 4.41 0.55 12.75
N ILE A 107 3.56 0.60 13.80
CA ILE A 107 4.05 0.54 15.19
C ILE A 107 4.13 -0.86 15.80
N GLY A 108 3.47 -1.86 15.23
CA GLY A 108 3.46 -3.20 15.81
C GLY A 108 2.19 -3.51 16.61
N THR A 109 2.33 -4.48 17.52
CA THR A 109 1.35 -4.74 18.59
C THR A 109 1.65 -3.89 19.82
N VAL A 110 0.64 -3.25 20.38
CA VAL A 110 0.65 -2.68 21.72
C VAL A 110 -0.16 -3.58 22.64
N SER A 111 0.47 -4.14 23.66
CA SER A 111 -0.18 -4.92 24.74
C SER A 111 -0.28 -4.10 26.01
N VAL A 112 -1.41 -4.22 26.70
CA VAL A 112 -1.62 -3.69 28.05
C VAL A 112 -2.27 -4.76 28.91
N ASP A 113 -1.56 -5.21 29.94
CA ASP A 113 -2.10 -6.11 30.95
C ASP A 113 -2.80 -5.29 32.03
N PHE A 114 -4.00 -5.69 32.39
CA PHE A 114 -4.85 -5.06 33.39
C PHE A 114 -5.02 -5.97 34.60
N ASN A 115 -5.28 -5.36 35.75
CA ASN A 115 -5.73 -6.11 36.92
C ASN A 115 -7.19 -6.61 36.73
N LYS A 116 -7.60 -7.55 37.58
CA LYS A 116 -8.94 -8.15 37.59
C LYS A 116 -10.15 -7.19 37.72
N ASN A 117 -9.95 -5.91 38.01
CA ASN A 117 -11.04 -4.96 38.27
C ASN A 117 -11.43 -4.15 37.02
N VAL A 118 -10.81 -4.39 35.87
CA VAL A 118 -11.08 -3.67 34.62
C VAL A 118 -12.21 -4.34 33.83
N ASP A 119 -13.23 -3.56 33.45
CA ASP A 119 -14.28 -4.02 32.54
C ASP A 119 -13.75 -4.02 31.09
N VAL A 120 -13.22 -5.18 30.67
CA VAL A 120 -12.72 -5.37 29.31
C VAL A 120 -13.81 -5.32 28.23
N LEU A 121 -15.07 -5.60 28.56
CA LEU A 121 -16.17 -5.53 27.59
C LEU A 121 -16.56 -4.08 27.30
N ALA A 122 -16.48 -3.19 28.30
CA ALA A 122 -16.60 -1.75 28.07
C ALA A 122 -15.52 -1.24 27.11
N ILE A 123 -14.26 -1.67 27.31
CA ILE A 123 -13.16 -1.32 26.41
C ILE A 123 -13.40 -1.91 25.01
N HIS A 124 -13.88 -3.15 24.91
CA HIS A 124 -14.21 -3.78 23.62
C HIS A 124 -15.29 -3.00 22.86
N ARG A 125 -16.37 -2.58 23.53
CA ARG A 125 -17.43 -1.73 22.95
C ARG A 125 -16.86 -0.42 22.43
N PHE A 126 -16.08 0.25 23.26
CA PHE A 126 -15.45 1.51 22.91
C PHE A 126 -14.55 1.37 21.69
N LEU A 127 -13.61 0.42 21.70
CA LEU A 127 -12.73 0.16 20.55
C LEU A 127 -13.52 -0.24 19.31
N SER A 128 -14.58 -1.05 19.44
CA SER A 128 -15.45 -1.39 18.32
C SER A 128 -16.07 -0.13 17.69
N SER A 129 -16.50 0.86 18.49
CA SER A 129 -17.03 2.12 17.96
C SER A 129 -15.95 2.92 17.21
N VAL A 130 -14.85 3.28 17.87
CA VAL A 130 -13.85 4.21 17.32
C VAL A 130 -12.95 3.59 16.23
N VAL A 131 -12.69 2.29 16.30
CA VAL A 131 -11.86 1.59 15.31
C VAL A 131 -12.68 1.19 14.09
N ILE A 132 -13.94 0.77 14.26
CA ILE A 132 -14.78 0.29 13.13
C ILE A 132 -15.52 1.46 12.48
N GLN A 133 -16.25 2.28 13.25
CA GLN A 133 -17.07 3.38 12.74
C GLN A 133 -16.28 4.69 12.51
N GLY A 134 -15.11 4.82 13.16
CA GLY A 134 -14.23 5.98 12.99
C GLY A 134 -14.44 7.07 14.05
N LYS A 135 -13.78 8.23 13.85
CA LYS A 135 -13.63 9.29 14.87
C LYS A 135 -14.94 9.83 15.42
N ALA A 136 -15.96 10.05 14.56
CA ALA A 136 -17.25 10.62 14.98
C ALA A 136 -17.92 9.79 16.10
N ALA A 137 -17.80 8.46 16.05
CA ALA A 137 -18.36 7.57 17.05
C ALA A 137 -17.71 7.70 18.44
N GLY A 138 -16.48 8.24 18.53
CA GLY A 138 -15.81 8.50 19.79
C GLY A 138 -16.32 9.76 20.50
N GLU A 139 -16.75 10.77 19.75
CA GLU A 139 -17.28 12.02 20.30
C GLU A 139 -18.68 11.81 20.91
N ASP A 140 -19.47 10.91 20.32
CA ASP A 140 -20.79 10.50 20.81
C ASP A 140 -20.74 9.40 21.89
N TYR A 141 -19.56 8.85 22.17
CA TYR A 141 -19.43 7.79 23.17
C TYR A 141 -19.60 8.36 24.58
N VAL A 142 -20.81 8.23 25.11
CA VAL A 142 -21.06 8.38 26.54
C VAL A 142 -20.64 7.08 27.20
N ALA A 143 -19.54 7.12 27.96
CA ALA A 143 -19.26 6.04 28.89
C ALA A 143 -20.46 5.94 29.83
N ASP A 144 -21.20 4.84 29.77
CA ASP A 144 -22.32 4.60 30.68
C ASP A 144 -21.78 4.64 32.12
N ALA A 145 -21.90 5.80 32.76
CA ALA A 145 -21.77 5.93 34.19
C ALA A 145 -22.94 5.13 34.76
N ALA A 146 -22.66 3.87 35.15
CA ALA A 146 -23.61 2.92 35.72
C ALA A 146 -24.51 2.11 34.74
N SER A 147 -23.92 1.42 33.76
CA SER A 147 -24.43 0.06 33.49
C SER A 147 -23.78 -0.88 34.51
N GLY A 148 -24.49 -1.17 35.60
CA GLY A 148 -24.06 -2.16 36.58
C GLY A 148 -23.95 -3.55 35.94
N TYR A 149 -22.84 -3.85 35.29
CA TYR A 149 -22.35 -5.21 35.21
C TYR A 149 -21.56 -5.43 36.49
N GLY A 150 -22.26 -5.97 37.49
CA GLY A 150 -21.61 -6.36 38.73
C GLY A 150 -20.42 -7.28 38.46
N ASN A 151 -19.59 -7.47 39.48
CA ASN A 151 -18.73 -8.64 39.63
C ASN A 151 -19.59 -9.92 39.60
N GLY A 152 -20.14 -10.24 38.44
CA GLY A 152 -20.92 -11.41 38.13
C GLY A 152 -19.97 -12.54 37.89
N SER A 153 -19.50 -13.15 38.97
CA SER A 153 -18.99 -14.51 39.00
C SER A 153 -20.11 -15.53 38.67
N GLY A 154 -20.92 -15.33 37.63
CA GLY A 154 -22.15 -16.08 37.40
C GLY A 154 -22.60 -16.16 35.94
N ASP A 155 -22.47 -17.36 35.38
CA ASP A 155 -23.43 -18.05 34.48
C ASP A 155 -23.79 -17.48 33.08
N ALA A 156 -23.33 -16.29 32.68
CA ALA A 156 -23.56 -15.81 31.31
C ALA A 156 -22.61 -16.43 30.27
N SER A 157 -21.40 -16.84 30.69
CA SER A 157 -20.39 -17.43 29.82
C SER A 157 -20.68 -18.89 29.44
N THR A 158 -21.46 -19.61 30.24
CA THR A 158 -21.92 -20.99 29.95
C THR A 158 -22.99 -20.98 28.84
N GLY A 159 -23.94 -20.03 28.89
CA GLY A 159 -25.08 -19.98 27.96
C GLY A 159 -24.81 -19.53 26.52
N ILE A 160 -23.73 -18.77 26.25
CA ILE A 160 -23.35 -18.39 24.88
C ILE A 160 -22.68 -19.56 24.14
N PHE A 161 -21.91 -20.40 24.83
CA PHE A 161 -21.07 -21.44 24.20
C PHE A 161 -21.68 -22.85 24.23
N ASP A 162 -22.55 -23.15 25.21
CA ASP A 162 -23.33 -24.40 25.23
C ASP A 162 -24.28 -24.54 24.04
N LEU A 163 -24.50 -23.45 23.30
CA LEU A 163 -25.46 -23.39 22.19
C LEU A 163 -24.87 -23.69 20.82
N LEU A 164 -23.54 -23.74 20.67
CA LEU A 164 -22.92 -23.64 19.35
C LEU A 164 -22.88 -24.97 18.56
N GLY A 165 -23.76 -25.94 18.89
CA GLY A 165 -23.90 -27.18 18.12
C GLY A 165 -22.64 -28.04 18.03
N SER A 166 -22.61 -28.94 17.03
CA SER A 166 -21.48 -29.83 16.74
C SER A 166 -20.25 -29.07 16.22
N ASN A 167 -19.06 -29.45 16.68
CA ASN A 167 -17.79 -28.83 16.25
C ASN A 167 -17.63 -28.83 14.72
N TYR A 168 -17.07 -27.75 14.17
CA TYR A 168 -16.73 -27.56 12.75
C TYR A 168 -17.91 -27.39 11.80
N ALA A 169 -19.06 -26.96 12.31
CA ALA A 169 -20.25 -26.65 11.52
C ALA A 169 -20.54 -25.14 11.46
N GLN A 170 -21.24 -24.74 10.39
CA GLN A 170 -21.81 -23.40 10.26
C GLN A 170 -22.92 -23.19 11.31
N ILE A 171 -22.87 -22.04 12.00
CA ILE A 171 -23.84 -21.65 13.03
C ILE A 171 -24.96 -20.82 12.38
N ASP A 172 -26.19 -20.92 12.89
CA ASP A 172 -27.28 -20.05 12.47
C ASP A 172 -26.98 -18.58 12.81
N LYS A 173 -26.99 -17.73 11.79
CA LYS A 173 -26.61 -16.32 11.91
C LYS A 173 -27.61 -15.49 12.74
N HIS A 174 -28.91 -15.79 12.66
CA HIS A 174 -29.94 -14.99 13.32
C HIS A 174 -30.00 -15.28 14.82
N GLU A 175 -29.87 -16.56 15.19
CA GLU A 175 -29.75 -16.97 16.59
C GLU A 175 -28.48 -16.40 17.24
N LEU A 176 -27.34 -16.50 16.57
CA LEU A 176 -26.08 -15.97 17.08
C LEU A 176 -26.12 -14.43 17.23
N GLU A 177 -26.64 -13.71 16.24
CA GLU A 177 -26.79 -12.26 16.30
C GLU A 177 -27.67 -11.83 17.48
N SER A 178 -28.80 -12.52 17.70
CA SER A 178 -29.74 -12.22 18.79
C SER A 178 -29.12 -12.40 20.18
N ARG A 179 -28.10 -13.25 20.30
CA ARG A 179 -27.38 -13.52 21.57
C ARG A 179 -26.19 -12.62 21.79
N LEU A 180 -25.47 -12.25 20.72
CA LEU A 180 -24.27 -11.42 20.84
C LEU A 180 -24.61 -9.93 21.00
N LYS A 181 -25.71 -9.43 20.42
CA LYS A 181 -26.11 -8.03 20.57
C LYS A 181 -26.30 -7.61 22.04
N PRO A 182 -27.04 -8.35 22.90
CA PRO A 182 -27.19 -8.02 24.32
C PRO A 182 -25.89 -8.00 25.12
N SER A 183 -24.87 -8.76 24.70
CA SER A 183 -23.56 -8.77 25.37
C SER A 183 -22.72 -7.51 25.09
N GLY A 184 -23.13 -6.70 24.09
CA GLY A 184 -22.37 -5.55 23.62
C GLY A 184 -21.12 -5.92 22.81
N VAL A 185 -20.95 -7.19 22.45
CA VAL A 185 -19.84 -7.62 21.58
C VAL A 185 -20.04 -7.13 20.15
N LEU A 186 -21.27 -7.15 19.63
CA LEU A 186 -21.62 -6.58 18.32
C LEU A 186 -22.12 -5.14 18.45
N LEU A 187 -21.82 -4.31 17.44
CA LEU A 187 -22.44 -2.98 17.33
C LEU A 187 -23.94 -3.10 17.00
N PRO A 188 -24.80 -2.14 17.38
CA PRO A 188 -26.25 -2.24 17.19
C PRO A 188 -26.68 -2.53 15.73
N GLN A 189 -26.01 -1.88 14.77
CA GLN A 189 -26.26 -2.05 13.34
C GLN A 189 -25.49 -3.21 12.68
N GLU A 190 -24.55 -3.83 13.40
CA GLU A 190 -23.71 -4.90 12.86
C GLU A 190 -24.53 -6.19 12.70
N LYS A 191 -24.47 -6.77 11.50
CA LYS A 191 -25.13 -8.04 11.15
C LYS A 191 -24.15 -9.19 11.08
N VAL A 192 -24.55 -10.37 11.55
CA VAL A 192 -23.80 -11.62 11.35
C VAL A 192 -24.13 -12.19 9.98
N GLU A 193 -23.10 -12.50 9.18
CA GLU A 193 -23.27 -13.01 7.82
C GLU A 193 -22.85 -14.48 7.71
N LEU A 194 -21.71 -14.84 8.29
CA LEU A 194 -21.26 -16.22 8.47
C LEU A 194 -20.72 -16.42 9.88
N ALA A 195 -20.86 -17.63 10.42
CA ALA A 195 -20.28 -17.99 11.70
C ALA A 195 -19.95 -19.48 11.72
N PHE A 196 -18.80 -19.81 12.31
CA PHE A 196 -18.27 -21.17 12.36
C PHE A 196 -17.78 -21.48 13.77
N LYS A 197 -18.07 -22.69 14.25
CA LYS A 197 -17.48 -23.22 15.48
C LYS A 197 -16.24 -24.04 15.15
N CYS A 198 -15.09 -23.69 15.70
CA CYS A 198 -13.82 -24.40 15.50
C CYS A 198 -13.36 -24.98 16.85
N GLY A 199 -13.85 -26.17 17.20
CA GLY A 199 -13.64 -26.73 18.53
C GLY A 199 -14.33 -25.90 19.61
N ARG A 200 -13.56 -25.27 20.51
CA ARG A 200 -14.08 -24.35 21.54
C ARG A 200 -14.17 -22.90 21.07
N ASP A 201 -13.50 -22.59 19.96
CA ASP A 201 -13.42 -21.25 19.42
C ASP A 201 -14.59 -21.00 18.46
N SER A 202 -14.90 -19.74 18.23
CA SER A 202 -15.87 -19.31 17.23
C SER A 202 -15.26 -18.25 16.32
N ILE A 203 -15.49 -18.37 15.02
CA ILE A 203 -15.11 -17.37 14.04
C ILE A 203 -16.38 -16.83 13.40
N ILE A 204 -16.59 -15.53 13.56
CA ILE A 204 -17.81 -14.83 13.20
C ILE A 204 -17.45 -13.76 12.18
N MET A 205 -17.99 -13.85 10.98
CA MET A 205 -17.81 -12.88 9.92
C MET A 205 -19.07 -12.02 9.86
N THR A 206 -18.90 -10.74 10.17
CA THR A 206 -19.98 -9.77 10.21
C THR A 206 -19.90 -8.82 9.02
N SER A 207 -20.95 -8.03 8.85
CA SER A 207 -20.98 -6.91 7.91
C SER A 207 -19.78 -5.94 8.05
N LEU A 208 -19.11 -5.87 9.21
CA LEU A 208 -18.08 -4.87 9.51
C LEU A 208 -16.68 -5.45 9.79
N ARG A 209 -16.58 -6.70 10.26
CA ARG A 209 -15.31 -7.31 10.71
C ARG A 209 -15.38 -8.83 10.73
N ILE A 210 -14.21 -9.44 10.96
CA ILE A 210 -14.08 -10.81 11.46
C ILE A 210 -13.86 -10.73 12.97
N LEU A 211 -14.65 -11.46 13.73
CA LEU A 211 -14.58 -11.59 15.17
C LEU A 211 -14.25 -13.04 15.52
N LYS A 212 -13.04 -13.29 16.03
CA LYS A 212 -12.68 -14.57 16.64
C LYS A 212 -12.94 -14.48 18.13
N ILE A 213 -13.70 -15.44 18.66
CA ILE A 213 -13.91 -15.64 20.09
C ILE A 213 -13.16 -16.92 20.46
N ASP A 214 -12.04 -16.79 21.16
CA ASP A 214 -11.15 -17.89 21.52
C ASP A 214 -11.32 -18.22 23.01
N VAL A 215 -11.64 -19.49 23.30
CA VAL A 215 -11.85 -19.96 24.68
C VAL A 215 -10.59 -20.67 25.16
N GLN A 216 -9.87 -20.03 26.07
CA GLN A 216 -8.56 -20.44 26.54
C GLN A 216 -8.59 -21.14 27.92
N GLY A 217 -7.49 -21.86 28.20
CA GLY A 217 -7.26 -22.55 29.46
C GLY A 217 -8.11 -23.81 29.67
N VAL A 218 -7.76 -24.62 30.68
CA VAL A 218 -8.46 -25.89 30.97
C VAL A 218 -9.89 -25.66 31.46
N THR A 219 -10.12 -24.55 32.17
CA THR A 219 -11.45 -24.21 32.73
C THR A 219 -12.38 -23.50 31.75
N GLY A 220 -11.87 -23.03 30.60
CA GLY A 220 -12.66 -22.30 29.59
C GLY A 220 -13.19 -20.92 30.02
N LYS A 221 -12.76 -20.39 31.18
CA LYS A 221 -13.22 -19.07 31.67
C LYS A 221 -12.47 -17.88 31.09
N LYS A 222 -11.31 -18.13 30.47
CA LYS A 222 -10.47 -17.12 29.82
C LYS A 222 -10.91 -17.02 28.37
N ILE A 223 -11.40 -15.86 27.94
CA ILE A 223 -11.96 -15.66 26.61
C ILE A 223 -11.24 -14.49 25.95
N GLU A 224 -10.72 -14.68 24.75
CA GLU A 224 -10.18 -13.60 23.91
C GLU A 224 -11.18 -13.24 22.80
N TYR A 225 -11.55 -11.96 22.73
CA TYR A 225 -12.34 -11.37 21.65
C TYR A 225 -11.42 -10.64 20.68
N LEU A 226 -11.00 -11.31 19.60
CA LEU A 226 -10.14 -10.76 18.57
C LEU A 226 -10.97 -10.22 17.40
N THR A 227 -10.94 -8.90 17.21
CA THR A 227 -11.52 -8.19 16.08
C THR A 227 -10.48 -7.96 15.00
N ILE A 228 -10.75 -8.37 13.75
CA ILE A 228 -9.95 -8.11 12.55
C ILE A 228 -10.82 -7.38 11.54
N LEU A 229 -10.39 -6.21 11.06
CA LEU A 229 -11.17 -5.45 10.08
C LEU A 229 -11.07 -6.07 8.68
N TRP A 230 -12.14 -6.02 7.87
CA TRP A 230 -12.12 -6.50 6.48
C TRP A 230 -10.96 -5.93 5.63
N PRO A 231 -10.61 -4.64 5.73
CA PRO A 231 -9.49 -4.05 4.96
C PRO A 231 -8.10 -4.56 5.37
N SER A 232 -8.02 -5.31 6.47
CA SER A 232 -6.79 -5.99 6.89
C SER A 232 -6.55 -7.26 6.08
N ILE A 233 -7.60 -7.83 5.46
CA ILE A 233 -7.49 -9.01 4.60
C ILE A 233 -6.85 -8.61 3.27
N ARG A 234 -5.80 -9.33 2.88
CA ARG A 234 -5.02 -9.09 1.66
C ARG A 234 -5.27 -10.14 0.59
N GLY A 235 -5.63 -11.35 1.00
CA GLY A 235 -6.03 -12.43 0.12
C GLY A 235 -6.59 -13.57 0.93
N PHE A 236 -6.95 -14.65 0.26
CA PHE A 236 -7.36 -15.88 0.91
C PHE A 236 -6.97 -17.08 0.06
N SER A 237 -6.90 -18.26 0.66
CA SER A 237 -6.89 -19.52 -0.07
C SER A 237 -7.92 -20.49 0.48
N VAL A 238 -8.43 -21.33 -0.41
CA VAL A 238 -9.39 -22.39 -0.09
C VAL A 238 -8.83 -23.71 -0.57
N GLU A 239 -8.73 -24.69 0.33
CA GLU A 239 -8.30 -26.06 0.03
C GLU A 239 -9.50 -27.02 0.10
N THR A 240 -9.69 -27.82 -0.94
CA THR A 240 -10.72 -28.86 -0.97
C THR A 240 -10.30 -30.10 -0.17
N ALA A 241 -11.28 -30.78 0.46
CA ALA A 241 -11.05 -32.05 1.16
C ALA A 241 -10.39 -33.14 0.28
N GLY A 242 -9.56 -34.00 0.87
CA GLY A 242 -8.86 -35.10 0.21
C GLY A 242 -9.58 -36.45 0.30
N ASN A 243 -9.17 -37.42 -0.53
CA ASN A 243 -9.91 -38.69 -0.67
C ASN A 243 -9.55 -39.81 0.33
N ILE A 244 -8.40 -39.78 1.00
CA ILE A 244 -7.87 -41.03 1.60
C ILE A 244 -7.82 -41.02 3.13
N LEU A 245 -7.50 -39.92 3.82
CA LEU A 245 -7.51 -39.87 5.30
C LEU A 245 -7.74 -38.48 5.90
N ASP A 246 -7.60 -37.41 5.11
CA ASP A 246 -7.69 -36.03 5.56
C ASP A 246 -8.93 -35.39 4.93
N ARG A 247 -10.01 -35.36 5.72
CA ARG A 247 -11.40 -35.09 5.28
C ARG A 247 -11.79 -33.63 5.34
N ASP A 248 -10.95 -32.77 5.87
CA ASP A 248 -11.36 -31.40 6.18
C ASP A 248 -10.97 -30.46 5.02
N SER A 249 -11.87 -29.54 4.67
CA SER A 249 -11.55 -28.41 3.79
C SER A 249 -11.00 -27.26 4.63
N GLU A 250 -10.09 -26.46 4.08
CA GLU A 250 -9.44 -25.37 4.82
C GLU A 250 -9.70 -24.02 4.13
N LEU A 251 -10.03 -22.99 4.90
CA LEU A 251 -9.92 -21.59 4.50
C LEU A 251 -8.72 -20.98 5.20
N THR A 252 -7.80 -20.40 4.42
CA THR A 252 -6.75 -19.54 4.93
C THR A 252 -7.04 -18.09 4.57
N LEU A 253 -7.17 -17.21 5.54
CA LEU A 253 -7.22 -15.77 5.33
C LEU A 253 -5.84 -15.17 5.55
N TYR A 254 -5.34 -14.37 4.59
CA TYR A 254 -4.05 -13.67 4.70
C TYR A 254 -4.26 -12.22 5.12
N PHE A 255 -3.51 -11.75 6.12
CA PHE A 255 -3.58 -10.39 6.62
C PHE A 255 -2.24 -9.88 7.13
N ASN A 256 -2.08 -8.56 7.15
CA ASN A 256 -0.87 -7.90 7.63
C ASN A 256 -1.11 -7.41 9.06
N LEU A 257 -1.36 -8.33 10.01
CA LEU A 257 -1.48 -7.95 11.41
C LEU A 257 -0.08 -7.83 12.01
N PRO A 258 0.31 -6.62 12.46
CA PRO A 258 1.66 -6.37 12.91
C PRO A 258 1.90 -7.02 14.29
N SER A 259 2.84 -7.96 14.37
CA SER A 259 3.29 -8.61 15.62
C SER A 259 4.64 -8.06 16.06
N LYS A 260 4.89 -8.00 17.38
CA LYS A 260 6.27 -7.80 17.88
C LYS A 260 7.08 -9.04 17.48
N GLU A 261 8.00 -8.82 16.53
CA GLU A 261 9.19 -9.61 16.23
C GLU A 261 9.20 -11.05 16.78
N CYS A 262 8.55 -11.96 16.08
CA CYS A 262 8.90 -13.37 16.17
C CYS A 262 9.86 -13.66 15.01
N SER A 263 11.12 -13.25 15.15
CA SER A 263 12.23 -13.75 14.30
C SER A 263 12.67 -15.15 14.73
N SER A 264 11.82 -15.88 15.47
CA SER A 264 12.12 -17.21 15.98
C SER A 264 12.33 -18.15 14.79
N GLU A 265 13.51 -18.73 14.76
CA GLU A 265 13.94 -19.64 13.72
C GLU A 265 13.01 -20.86 13.55
N GLY A 266 12.69 -21.18 12.30
CA GLY A 266 11.86 -22.32 11.93
C GLY A 266 10.36 -22.11 12.10
N SER A 267 9.91 -20.86 12.20
CA SER A 267 8.51 -20.49 12.07
C SER A 267 8.37 -19.36 11.06
N PRO A 268 7.26 -19.29 10.29
CA PRO A 268 6.90 -18.06 9.59
C PRO A 268 6.92 -16.89 10.60
N ARG A 269 7.35 -15.70 10.16
CA ARG A 269 7.51 -14.48 10.99
C ARG A 269 6.34 -14.23 11.95
N ASN A 270 5.16 -14.72 11.59
CA ASN A 270 3.95 -14.52 12.35
C ASN A 270 3.11 -15.81 12.33
N HIS A 271 2.90 -16.42 13.49
CA HIS A 271 1.75 -17.30 13.74
C HIS A 271 0.39 -16.55 13.66
N ARG A 272 0.41 -15.30 13.16
CA ARG A 272 -0.68 -14.32 13.03
C ARG A 272 -0.62 -13.53 11.71
N THR A 273 0.03 -14.01 10.64
CA THR A 273 -0.16 -13.44 9.28
C THR A 273 -1.29 -14.07 8.51
N ARG A 274 -1.78 -15.17 9.04
CA ARG A 274 -2.87 -15.90 8.47
C ARG A 274 -3.73 -16.51 9.55
N MET A 275 -5.00 -16.68 9.25
CA MET A 275 -5.94 -17.46 10.05
C MET A 275 -6.37 -18.64 9.21
N LYS A 276 -6.09 -19.84 9.70
CA LYS A 276 -6.58 -21.09 9.12
C LYS A 276 -7.86 -21.49 9.82
N ILE A 277 -8.83 -21.92 9.03
CA ILE A 277 -10.14 -22.35 9.48
C ILE A 277 -10.40 -23.70 8.83
N ASP A 278 -10.40 -24.75 9.64
CA ASP A 278 -10.71 -26.10 9.19
C ASP A 278 -12.22 -26.32 9.28
N PHE A 279 -12.80 -26.83 8.19
CA PHE A 279 -14.20 -27.25 8.13
C PHE A 279 -14.25 -28.75 7.91
N ARG A 280 -15.03 -29.42 8.75
CA ARG A 280 -15.25 -30.86 8.62
C ARG A 280 -16.04 -31.16 7.35
N ASP A 281 -15.72 -32.28 6.69
CA ASP A 281 -16.38 -32.70 5.46
C ASP A 281 -17.91 -32.60 5.54
N GLY A 282 -18.51 -31.93 4.55
CA GLY A 282 -19.95 -31.73 4.42
C GLY A 282 -20.61 -30.78 5.44
N GLN A 283 -19.86 -30.17 6.36
CA GLN A 283 -20.40 -29.25 7.38
C GLN A 283 -20.36 -27.77 6.97
N ALA A 284 -19.67 -27.45 5.87
CA ALA A 284 -19.66 -26.13 5.25
C ALA A 284 -19.55 -26.25 3.73
N ASP A 285 -20.25 -25.38 3.01
CA ASP A 285 -20.02 -25.20 1.57
C ASP A 285 -18.83 -24.25 1.39
N ILE A 286 -17.64 -24.83 1.21
CA ILE A 286 -16.40 -24.07 1.09
C ILE A 286 -16.41 -23.10 -0.10
N PHE A 287 -17.16 -23.40 -1.17
CA PHE A 287 -17.29 -22.52 -2.33
C PHE A 287 -18.28 -21.38 -2.07
N ALA A 288 -19.32 -21.59 -1.26
CA ALA A 288 -20.15 -20.49 -0.77
C ALA A 288 -19.34 -19.54 0.14
N VAL A 289 -18.50 -20.09 1.02
CA VAL A 289 -17.57 -19.29 1.85
C VAL A 289 -16.60 -18.50 0.97
N GLN A 290 -16.02 -19.15 -0.04
CA GLN A 290 -15.16 -18.49 -1.01
C GLN A 290 -15.84 -17.33 -1.73
N ARG A 291 -17.09 -17.51 -2.21
CA ARG A 291 -17.84 -16.44 -2.88
C ARG A 291 -18.08 -15.27 -1.93
N PHE A 292 -18.50 -15.55 -0.70
CA PHE A 292 -18.68 -14.53 0.33
C PHE A 292 -17.40 -13.73 0.59
N ILE A 293 -16.25 -14.39 0.76
CA ILE A 293 -14.97 -13.69 0.95
C ILE A 293 -14.57 -12.92 -0.32
N SER A 294 -14.86 -13.46 -1.50
CA SER A 294 -14.61 -12.76 -2.78
C SER A 294 -15.43 -11.47 -2.86
N ASP A 295 -16.71 -11.49 -2.46
CA ASP A 295 -17.57 -10.29 -2.45
C ASP A 295 -17.05 -9.24 -1.47
N LYS A 296 -16.60 -9.66 -0.28
CA LYS A 296 -15.99 -8.75 0.71
C LYS A 296 -14.67 -8.14 0.24
N LEU A 297 -13.89 -8.88 -0.55
CA LEU A 297 -12.53 -8.48 -0.91
C LEU A 297 -12.44 -7.76 -2.26
N LEU A 298 -13.31 -8.12 -3.21
CA LEU A 298 -13.31 -7.66 -4.61
C LEU A 298 -14.46 -6.70 -4.93
N GLY A 299 -15.36 -6.44 -3.97
CA GLY A 299 -16.57 -5.66 -4.16
C GLY A 299 -17.76 -6.49 -4.68
N PRO A 300 -18.95 -5.88 -4.73
CA PRO A 300 -20.20 -6.58 -5.03
C PRO A 300 -20.20 -7.20 -6.43
N ASP A 301 -20.80 -8.38 -6.54
CA ASP A 301 -20.99 -9.12 -7.78
C ASP A 301 -22.15 -8.54 -8.62
N THR A 302 -22.04 -7.25 -8.98
CA THR A 302 -23.10 -6.49 -9.66
C THR A 302 -22.63 -5.69 -10.87
N MET A 303 -21.32 -5.70 -11.16
CA MET A 303 -20.77 -5.00 -12.32
C MET A 303 -21.06 -5.80 -13.60
N ALA A 304 -21.28 -5.14 -14.74
CA ALA A 304 -21.33 -5.84 -16.02
C ALA A 304 -19.99 -6.56 -16.26
N PRO A 305 -19.98 -7.78 -16.84
CA PRO A 305 -18.75 -8.44 -17.26
C PRO A 305 -17.92 -7.48 -18.11
N SER A 306 -16.61 -7.42 -17.89
CA SER A 306 -15.78 -6.47 -18.63
C SER A 306 -15.87 -6.77 -20.14
N GLU A 307 -16.09 -5.75 -20.97
CA GLU A 307 -16.09 -5.87 -22.45
C GLU A 307 -14.75 -6.38 -23.02
N HIS A 308 -13.71 -6.42 -22.20
CA HIS A 308 -12.38 -6.94 -22.55
C HIS A 308 -12.24 -8.46 -22.36
N GLY A 309 -13.30 -9.14 -21.89
CA GLY A 309 -13.40 -10.60 -21.79
C GLY A 309 -13.39 -11.24 -23.18
N GLY A 310 -12.19 -11.38 -23.76
CA GLY A 310 -12.01 -11.85 -25.13
C GLY A 310 -10.84 -11.19 -25.87
N ALA A 311 -10.13 -10.22 -25.28
CA ALA A 311 -9.04 -9.49 -25.94
C ALA A 311 -7.87 -10.36 -26.42
N MET A 312 -7.78 -11.62 -25.97
CA MET A 312 -6.78 -12.59 -26.41
C MET A 312 -7.41 -13.90 -26.95
N ALA A 313 -8.67 -13.86 -27.42
CA ALA A 313 -9.30 -14.98 -28.11
C ALA A 313 -8.64 -15.18 -29.48
N GLY A 314 -7.85 -16.24 -29.64
CA GLY A 314 -7.18 -16.57 -30.91
C GLY A 314 -5.72 -17.02 -30.79
N TYR A 315 -5.15 -17.11 -29.58
CA TYR A 315 -3.84 -17.74 -29.40
C TYR A 315 -3.99 -19.26 -29.52
N ASN A 316 -3.64 -19.80 -30.69
CA ASN A 316 -3.64 -21.24 -30.93
C ASN A 316 -2.54 -21.91 -30.10
N ASP A 317 -2.87 -23.04 -29.46
CA ASP A 317 -1.91 -23.90 -28.77
C ASP A 317 -0.79 -24.32 -29.75
N THR A 318 0.41 -23.78 -29.58
CA THR A 318 1.59 -24.16 -30.39
C THR A 318 2.31 -25.39 -29.83
N GLY A 319 1.71 -26.12 -28.88
CA GLY A 319 2.24 -27.36 -28.33
C GLY A 319 2.12 -28.52 -29.30
N SER A 320 3.24 -28.97 -29.88
CA SER A 320 3.32 -30.30 -30.48
C SER A 320 2.94 -31.35 -29.44
N GLY A 321 2.03 -32.27 -29.77
CA GLY A 321 1.59 -33.40 -28.93
C GLY A 321 2.67 -34.47 -28.69
N SER A 322 3.87 -34.05 -28.31
CA SER A 322 5.00 -34.92 -28.00
C SER A 322 4.88 -35.47 -26.58
N ILE A 323 4.88 -36.80 -26.47
CA ILE A 323 4.84 -37.60 -25.23
C ILE A 323 5.98 -37.31 -24.24
N LEU A 324 6.95 -36.45 -24.60
CA LEU A 324 8.08 -36.04 -23.77
C LEU A 324 7.91 -34.64 -23.12
N ALA A 325 6.81 -33.92 -23.37
CA ALA A 325 6.54 -32.59 -22.81
C ALA A 325 6.21 -32.57 -21.29
N TRP A 326 6.05 -33.73 -20.66
CA TRP A 326 5.70 -33.86 -19.24
C TRP A 326 6.90 -33.80 -18.27
N LEU A 327 8.12 -33.64 -18.80
CA LEU A 327 9.37 -33.57 -18.02
C LEU A 327 9.79 -32.15 -17.63
N GLY A 328 9.10 -31.11 -18.09
CA GLY A 328 9.30 -29.72 -17.64
C GLY A 328 8.28 -29.34 -16.57
N ASP A 329 8.74 -28.65 -15.52
CA ASP A 329 7.87 -28.11 -14.47
C ASP A 329 7.30 -26.71 -14.82
N ASP A 330 7.64 -26.16 -15.99
CA ASP A 330 7.37 -24.77 -16.39
C ASP A 330 5.93 -24.54 -16.92
N SER A 331 5.43 -23.32 -16.76
CA SER A 331 4.05 -22.97 -17.14
C SER A 331 3.91 -22.54 -18.62
N ARG A 332 2.98 -23.16 -19.37
CA ARG A 332 2.59 -22.76 -20.73
C ARG A 332 1.25 -22.02 -20.76
N MET A 333 1.03 -21.12 -21.71
CA MET A 333 -0.25 -20.43 -21.88
C MET A 333 -1.33 -21.39 -22.43
N VAL A 334 -2.58 -21.27 -21.94
CA VAL A 334 -3.76 -22.05 -22.37
C VAL A 334 -4.93 -21.13 -22.72
N ASP A 335 -5.97 -21.62 -23.40
CA ASP A 335 -7.14 -20.80 -23.77
C ASP A 335 -7.86 -20.29 -22.50
N PRO A 336 -7.97 -18.95 -22.31
CA PRO A 336 -8.65 -18.37 -21.16
C PRO A 336 -10.12 -18.79 -21.04
N ARG A 337 -10.82 -19.06 -22.15
CA ARG A 337 -12.25 -19.45 -22.13
C ARG A 337 -12.45 -20.86 -21.63
N GLU A 338 -11.55 -21.78 -22.00
CA GLU A 338 -11.56 -23.14 -21.47
C GLU A 338 -11.25 -23.13 -19.98
N ALA A 339 -10.26 -22.33 -19.56
CA ALA A 339 -9.93 -22.14 -18.16
C ALA A 339 -11.10 -21.50 -17.38
N GLU A 340 -11.76 -20.49 -17.94
CA GLU A 340 -12.94 -19.86 -17.33
C GLU A 340 -14.08 -20.87 -17.15
N ALA A 341 -14.41 -21.64 -18.19
CA ALA A 341 -15.44 -22.67 -18.10
C ALA A 341 -15.09 -23.71 -17.03
N GLN A 342 -13.82 -24.12 -16.96
CA GLN A 342 -13.32 -25.07 -15.97
C GLN A 342 -13.43 -24.52 -14.54
N PHE A 343 -13.12 -23.24 -14.32
CA PHE A 343 -13.04 -22.62 -12.99
C PHE A 343 -14.21 -21.69 -12.67
N ARG A 344 -15.30 -21.74 -13.44
CA ARG A 344 -16.45 -20.84 -13.25
C ARG A 344 -17.01 -20.82 -11.84
N PHE A 345 -16.96 -21.95 -11.13
CA PHE A 345 -17.50 -22.12 -9.79
C PHE A 345 -16.79 -21.27 -8.71
N ILE A 346 -15.54 -20.84 -8.95
CA ILE A 346 -14.73 -20.00 -8.04
C ILE A 346 -14.72 -18.50 -8.39
N LEU A 347 -15.24 -18.13 -9.58
CA LEU A 347 -15.29 -16.76 -10.08
C LEU A 347 -16.60 -16.08 -9.69
N GLN A 348 -16.56 -14.76 -9.49
CA GLN A 348 -17.79 -13.96 -9.42
C GLN A 348 -18.54 -13.98 -10.75
N SER A 349 -19.86 -13.73 -10.73
CA SER A 349 -20.67 -13.73 -11.95
C SER A 349 -20.16 -12.73 -13.01
N CYS A 350 -19.66 -11.58 -12.53
CA CYS A 350 -19.05 -10.51 -13.34
C CYS A 350 -17.54 -10.65 -13.59
N GLU A 351 -16.90 -11.72 -13.11
CA GLU A 351 -15.46 -11.95 -13.25
C GLU A 351 -15.15 -12.94 -14.38
N SER A 352 -14.31 -12.52 -15.34
CA SER A 352 -13.82 -13.34 -16.45
C SER A 352 -12.32 -13.63 -16.36
N VAL A 353 -11.85 -14.72 -16.97
CA VAL A 353 -10.43 -15.08 -17.12
C VAL A 353 -9.89 -14.46 -18.42
N GLU A 354 -8.75 -13.80 -18.33
CA GLU A 354 -8.14 -13.07 -19.46
C GLU A 354 -6.81 -13.68 -19.91
N LEU A 355 -6.02 -14.22 -18.97
CA LEU A 355 -4.87 -15.06 -19.27
C LEU A 355 -4.90 -16.29 -18.36
N ALA A 356 -4.47 -17.43 -18.89
CA ALA A 356 -4.35 -18.65 -18.12
C ALA A 356 -3.05 -19.38 -18.49
N PHE A 357 -2.37 -19.87 -17.46
CA PHE A 357 -1.14 -20.65 -17.61
C PHE A 357 -1.29 -21.98 -16.90
N LYS A 358 -0.73 -23.03 -17.48
CA LYS A 358 -0.75 -24.39 -16.95
C LYS A 358 0.68 -24.92 -16.89
N GLY A 359 1.15 -25.20 -15.69
CA GLY A 359 2.35 -25.99 -15.46
C GLY A 359 2.05 -27.48 -15.52
N ARG A 360 2.93 -28.29 -14.95
CA ARG A 360 2.76 -29.76 -14.93
C ARG A 360 1.47 -30.22 -14.25
N ARG A 361 1.12 -29.61 -13.11
CA ARG A 361 -0.10 -29.90 -12.34
C ARG A 361 -0.92 -28.64 -12.07
N ASP A 362 -0.24 -27.54 -11.83
CA ASP A 362 -0.81 -26.31 -11.31
C ASP A 362 -1.25 -25.36 -12.42
N MET A 363 -2.16 -24.45 -12.11
CA MET A 363 -2.64 -23.44 -13.04
C MET A 363 -2.61 -22.05 -12.41
N ILE A 364 -2.42 -21.03 -13.25
CA ILE A 364 -2.42 -19.62 -12.86
C ILE A 364 -3.44 -18.91 -13.74
N LEU A 365 -4.45 -18.30 -13.13
CA LEU A 365 -5.51 -17.59 -13.83
C LEU A 365 -5.37 -16.10 -13.53
N PHE A 366 -5.21 -15.29 -14.56
CA PHE A 366 -5.31 -13.84 -14.48
C PHE A 366 -6.74 -13.47 -14.87
N THR A 367 -7.51 -13.01 -13.89
CA THR A 367 -8.89 -12.61 -14.10
C THR A 367 -8.98 -11.11 -14.25
N THR A 368 -10.18 -10.59 -14.48
CA THR A 368 -10.44 -9.14 -14.43
C THR A 368 -10.19 -8.48 -13.07
N LYS A 369 -10.21 -9.25 -11.96
CA LYS A 369 -10.16 -8.72 -10.59
C LYS A 369 -8.94 -9.18 -9.78
N ARG A 370 -8.35 -10.33 -10.09
CA ARG A 370 -7.32 -10.99 -9.29
C ARG A 370 -6.49 -11.99 -10.08
N ILE A 371 -5.39 -12.44 -9.48
CA ILE A 371 -4.67 -13.65 -9.88
C ILE A 371 -5.12 -14.80 -8.99
N ILE A 372 -5.41 -15.96 -9.58
CA ILE A 372 -5.75 -17.19 -8.86
C ILE A 372 -4.70 -18.25 -9.17
N PHE A 373 -4.03 -18.76 -8.14
CA PHE A 373 -3.18 -19.94 -8.24
C PHE A 373 -4.01 -21.17 -7.87
N VAL A 374 -3.98 -22.16 -8.74
CA VAL A 374 -4.63 -23.46 -8.56
C VAL A 374 -3.52 -24.48 -8.36
N ASP A 375 -3.21 -24.78 -7.10
CA ASP A 375 -2.20 -25.77 -6.71
C ASP A 375 -2.88 -27.12 -6.47
N LYS A 376 -2.50 -28.15 -7.24
CA LYS A 376 -3.02 -29.50 -7.07
C LYS A 376 -2.05 -30.32 -6.23
N GLN A 377 -2.40 -30.63 -4.98
CA GLN A 377 -1.53 -31.33 -4.03
C GLN A 377 -1.72 -32.87 -4.07
N GLY A 378 -0.62 -33.63 -3.93
CA GLY A 378 -0.64 -35.10 -3.78
C GLY A 378 0.70 -35.82 -4.02
N LEU A 379 1.01 -36.82 -3.19
CA LEU A 379 2.18 -37.69 -3.35
C LEU A 379 1.94 -38.69 -4.51
N PHE A 380 2.88 -38.79 -5.45
CA PHE A 380 2.82 -39.68 -6.62
C PHE A 380 1.56 -39.54 -7.52
N GLY A 381 0.87 -38.39 -7.50
CA GLY A 381 -0.31 -38.16 -8.34
C GLY A 381 -1.60 -38.85 -7.85
N ILE A 382 -1.62 -39.32 -6.60
CA ILE A 382 -2.77 -40.04 -6.00
C ILE A 382 -3.67 -39.12 -5.15
N GLY A 383 -3.22 -37.88 -4.86
CA GLY A 383 -4.01 -36.87 -4.15
C GLY A 383 -4.94 -36.06 -5.07
N LYS A 384 -6.15 -35.73 -4.59
CA LYS A 384 -7.14 -34.85 -5.26
C LYS A 384 -7.30 -33.47 -4.61
N LYS A 385 -6.51 -33.17 -3.58
CA LYS A 385 -6.60 -31.88 -2.88
C LYS A 385 -6.19 -30.76 -3.83
N THR A 386 -7.00 -29.72 -3.91
CA THR A 386 -6.70 -28.53 -4.72
C THR A 386 -6.80 -27.31 -3.82
N GLU A 387 -5.74 -26.52 -3.77
CA GLU A 387 -5.71 -25.21 -3.12
C GLU A 387 -5.90 -24.11 -4.17
N PHE A 388 -6.87 -23.23 -3.93
CA PHE A 388 -7.14 -22.04 -4.73
C PHE A 388 -6.66 -20.81 -3.97
N ILE A 389 -5.51 -20.24 -4.32
CA ILE A 389 -5.00 -19.01 -3.70
C ILE A 389 -5.46 -17.82 -4.51
N SER A 390 -6.22 -16.92 -3.87
CA SER A 390 -6.86 -15.76 -4.46
C SER A 390 -6.14 -14.47 -4.08
N MET A 391 -5.60 -13.77 -5.08
CA MET A 391 -4.77 -12.56 -4.90
C MET A 391 -5.31 -11.38 -5.70
N PRO A 392 -6.05 -10.44 -5.07
CA PRO A 392 -6.52 -9.23 -5.72
C PRO A 392 -5.39 -8.39 -6.32
N TYR A 393 -5.62 -7.76 -7.48
CA TYR A 393 -4.57 -6.91 -8.09
C TYR A 393 -4.10 -5.77 -7.18
N ARG A 394 -4.97 -5.23 -6.31
CA ARG A 394 -4.63 -4.16 -5.36
C ARG A 394 -3.53 -4.53 -4.36
N THR A 395 -3.18 -5.81 -4.24
CA THR A 395 -2.09 -6.26 -3.36
C THR A 395 -0.78 -6.42 -4.08
N ILE A 396 -0.75 -6.37 -5.41
CA ILE A 396 0.47 -6.34 -6.20
C ILE A 396 0.97 -4.89 -6.27
N THR A 397 2.21 -4.69 -5.86
CA THR A 397 2.77 -3.36 -5.58
C THR A 397 3.96 -3.02 -6.44
N ALA A 398 4.58 -4.04 -7.03
CA ALA A 398 5.52 -3.98 -8.13
C ALA A 398 5.53 -5.34 -8.84
N PHE A 399 6.02 -5.39 -10.07
CA PHE A 399 6.27 -6.63 -10.79
C PHE A 399 7.53 -6.51 -11.63
N SER A 400 8.16 -7.63 -11.95
CA SER A 400 9.23 -7.69 -12.94
C SER A 400 9.09 -8.93 -13.82
N LEU A 401 9.59 -8.83 -15.04
CA LEU A 401 9.70 -9.98 -15.96
C LEU A 401 11.15 -10.17 -16.35
N ARG A 402 11.64 -11.40 -16.23
CA ARG A 402 13.01 -11.78 -16.58
C ARG A 402 13.03 -12.64 -17.83
N SER A 403 13.82 -12.24 -18.82
CA SER A 403 14.03 -13.06 -20.01
C SER A 403 14.95 -14.24 -19.72
N ALA A 404 14.70 -15.39 -20.35
CA ALA A 404 15.55 -16.56 -20.20
C ALA A 404 17.03 -16.29 -20.56
N GLY A 405 17.94 -16.93 -19.81
CA GLY A 405 19.39 -16.88 -20.04
C GLY A 405 19.87 -17.73 -21.22
N SER A 406 21.19 -17.91 -21.33
CA SER A 406 21.82 -18.73 -22.39
C SER A 406 22.24 -20.11 -21.90
N PHE A 407 21.99 -21.12 -22.75
CA PHE A 407 22.40 -22.54 -22.74
C PHE A 407 22.08 -23.44 -21.53
N VAL A 408 22.02 -22.94 -20.29
CA VAL A 408 21.76 -23.77 -19.09
C VAL A 408 20.46 -23.38 -18.39
N ASP A 409 20.21 -22.08 -18.28
CA ASP A 409 19.04 -21.50 -17.62
C ASP A 409 17.93 -21.29 -18.65
N LYS A 410 16.84 -22.03 -18.54
CA LYS A 410 15.87 -22.19 -19.65
C LYS A 410 14.64 -21.31 -19.53
N ASP A 411 14.30 -20.81 -18.35
CA ASP A 411 12.94 -20.29 -18.15
C ASP A 411 12.92 -18.76 -18.02
N SER A 412 11.81 -18.18 -18.45
CA SER A 412 11.51 -16.77 -18.23
C SER A 412 10.69 -16.64 -16.96
N GLU A 413 10.94 -15.63 -16.14
CA GLU A 413 10.34 -15.52 -14.81
C GLU A 413 9.42 -14.30 -14.73
N LEU A 414 8.27 -14.44 -14.08
CA LEU A 414 7.47 -13.32 -13.58
C LEU A 414 7.64 -13.23 -12.06
N CYS A 415 8.09 -12.06 -11.61
CA CYS A 415 8.24 -11.75 -10.20
C CYS A 415 7.14 -10.75 -9.78
N LEU A 416 6.44 -11.03 -8.69
CA LEU A 416 5.39 -10.18 -8.14
C LEU A 416 5.71 -9.81 -6.69
N TRP A 417 5.77 -8.51 -6.40
CA TRP A 417 5.89 -8.00 -5.03
C TRP A 417 4.50 -7.75 -4.46
N LEU A 418 4.20 -8.41 -3.35
CA LEU A 418 2.89 -8.38 -2.71
C LEU A 418 2.95 -7.62 -1.38
N ASP A 419 1.90 -6.85 -1.09
CA ASP A 419 1.65 -6.27 0.24
C ASP A 419 1.09 -7.35 1.20
N PHE A 420 1.76 -8.51 1.28
CA PHE A 420 1.46 -9.62 2.20
C PHE A 420 2.65 -9.78 3.14
N ASP A 421 2.43 -9.85 4.45
CA ASP A 421 3.49 -10.08 5.44
C ASP A 421 3.83 -11.57 5.62
N ASP A 422 3.98 -12.37 4.56
CA ASP A 422 4.29 -13.80 4.66
C ASP A 422 5.75 -14.11 4.31
N VAL A 423 6.62 -14.02 5.33
CA VAL A 423 8.06 -14.28 5.27
C VAL A 423 8.45 -15.40 6.25
N PHE A 424 9.32 -16.31 5.84
CA PHE A 424 9.80 -17.44 6.65
C PHE A 424 11.25 -17.25 7.10
N TYR A 425 11.56 -17.48 8.38
CA TYR A 425 12.93 -17.45 8.90
C TYR A 425 13.44 -18.89 9.08
N PRO A 426 14.39 -19.36 8.25
CA PRO A 426 14.89 -20.73 8.37
C PRO A 426 15.65 -20.92 9.69
N ARG A 427 15.73 -22.17 10.18
CA ARG A 427 16.58 -22.49 11.33
C ARG A 427 18.05 -22.47 10.95
N ARG A 428 18.90 -22.00 11.85
CA ARG A 428 20.34 -22.26 11.76
C ARG A 428 20.60 -23.75 11.79
N SER A 429 21.67 -24.14 11.12
CA SER A 429 22.16 -25.52 11.18
C SER A 429 22.85 -25.80 12.52
N ASN A 430 23.62 -24.84 13.05
CA ASN A 430 24.20 -24.84 14.40
C ASN A 430 23.93 -23.50 15.11
N GLU A 431 23.89 -23.46 16.44
CA GLU A 431 23.62 -22.23 17.21
C GLU A 431 24.62 -21.10 16.92
N ASP A 432 25.88 -21.45 16.65
CA ASP A 432 26.97 -20.52 16.35
C ASP A 432 26.94 -19.98 14.91
N ASP A 433 26.16 -20.57 14.01
CA ASP A 433 26.04 -20.09 12.63
C ASP A 433 25.31 -18.73 12.62
N PRO A 434 25.65 -17.80 11.70
CA PRO A 434 24.81 -16.63 11.48
C PRO A 434 23.40 -17.08 11.05
N PRO A 435 22.33 -16.40 11.47
CA PRO A 435 20.98 -16.75 11.07
C PRO A 435 20.87 -16.68 9.54
N PRO A 436 20.30 -17.70 8.88
CA PRO A 436 20.13 -17.67 7.44
C PRO A 436 19.20 -16.53 7.04
N PRO A 437 19.33 -15.99 5.81
CA PRO A 437 18.43 -14.95 5.35
C PRO A 437 16.99 -15.47 5.34
N PRO A 438 16.00 -14.60 5.61
CA PRO A 438 14.61 -14.99 5.48
C PRO A 438 14.27 -15.39 4.04
N ILE A 439 13.20 -16.15 3.87
CA ILE A 439 12.67 -16.60 2.57
C ILE A 439 11.29 -15.95 2.39
N PRO A 440 11.04 -15.22 1.29
CA PRO A 440 9.71 -14.74 1.00
C PRO A 440 8.81 -15.94 0.67
N ARG A 441 7.64 -16.03 1.31
CA ARG A 441 6.62 -17.02 0.94
C ARG A 441 5.64 -16.38 -0.05
N ARG A 442 4.64 -15.67 0.46
CA ARG A 442 3.65 -14.94 -0.35
C ARG A 442 3.94 -13.44 -0.41
N SER A 443 4.97 -12.93 0.27
CA SER A 443 5.40 -11.52 0.13
C SER A 443 6.01 -11.23 -1.23
N TYR A 444 6.56 -12.25 -1.88
CA TYR A 444 7.15 -12.17 -3.20
C TYR A 444 6.96 -13.52 -3.88
N LEU A 445 6.46 -13.51 -5.11
CA LEU A 445 6.19 -14.71 -5.90
C LEU A 445 7.04 -14.70 -7.17
N GLU A 446 7.69 -15.81 -7.44
CA GLU A 446 8.35 -16.09 -8.72
C GLU A 446 7.56 -17.17 -9.44
N ILE A 447 7.30 -16.92 -10.73
CA ILE A 447 6.53 -17.79 -11.59
C ILE A 447 7.36 -18.09 -12.82
N ASP A 448 7.71 -19.36 -12.99
CA ASP A 448 8.48 -19.82 -14.14
C ASP A 448 7.57 -20.10 -15.34
N PHE A 449 7.87 -19.44 -16.44
CA PHE A 449 7.24 -19.64 -17.72
C PHE A 449 8.13 -20.45 -18.64
N GLN A 450 7.50 -21.41 -19.32
CA GLN A 450 8.19 -22.25 -20.28
C GLN A 450 8.74 -21.41 -21.44
N LYS A 451 10.04 -21.57 -21.69
CA LYS A 451 10.72 -20.90 -22.81
C LYS A 451 9.97 -21.06 -24.13
N ASP A 452 9.91 -19.98 -24.91
CA ASP A 452 9.34 -19.94 -26.26
C ASP A 452 7.82 -20.26 -26.34
N LYS A 453 7.16 -20.53 -25.22
CA LYS A 453 5.70 -20.76 -25.13
C LYS A 453 4.94 -19.59 -24.55
N VAL A 454 5.63 -18.70 -23.83
CA VAL A 454 5.05 -17.49 -23.25
C VAL A 454 5.78 -16.28 -23.79
N ASP A 455 5.03 -15.35 -24.38
CA ASP A 455 5.54 -14.03 -24.68
C ASP A 455 5.48 -13.17 -23.40
N ILE A 456 6.63 -12.96 -22.78
CA ILE A 456 6.74 -12.15 -21.55
C ILE A 456 6.27 -10.71 -21.74
N PHE A 457 6.30 -10.16 -22.96
CA PHE A 457 5.85 -8.79 -23.22
C PHE A 457 4.32 -8.68 -23.28
N VAL A 458 3.61 -9.78 -23.62
CA VAL A 458 2.15 -9.84 -23.45
C VAL A 458 1.80 -9.76 -21.97
N VAL A 459 2.49 -10.53 -21.13
CA VAL A 459 2.31 -10.50 -19.66
C VAL A 459 2.68 -9.12 -19.10
N HIS A 460 3.78 -8.53 -19.57
CA HIS A 460 4.22 -7.19 -19.19
C HIS A 460 3.15 -6.14 -19.47
N ARG A 461 2.59 -6.15 -20.69
CA ARG A 461 1.55 -5.20 -21.11
C ARG A 461 0.28 -5.39 -20.28
N TYR A 462 -0.14 -6.64 -20.12
CA TYR A 462 -1.32 -6.98 -19.31
C TYR A 462 -1.19 -6.48 -17.87
N LEU A 463 -0.08 -6.77 -17.20
CA LEU A 463 0.18 -6.31 -15.83
C LEU A 463 0.35 -4.80 -15.76
N SER A 464 1.01 -4.18 -16.76
CA SER A 464 1.10 -2.72 -16.84
C SER A 464 -0.31 -2.11 -16.90
N GLU A 465 -1.18 -2.60 -17.77
CA GLU A 465 -2.56 -2.13 -17.91
C GLU A 465 -3.43 -2.37 -16.68
N ARG A 466 -3.17 -3.44 -15.92
CA ARG A 466 -3.92 -3.79 -14.71
C ARG A 466 -3.45 -3.03 -13.48
N LEU A 467 -2.13 -2.91 -13.29
CA LEU A 467 -1.51 -2.39 -12.09
C LEU A 467 -1.22 -0.89 -12.14
N MET A 468 -1.11 -0.31 -13.34
CA MET A 468 -0.83 1.13 -13.52
C MET A 468 -2.10 1.95 -13.81
N ARG A 469 -3.26 1.48 -13.32
CA ARG A 469 -4.54 2.21 -13.42
C ARG A 469 -4.58 3.24 -12.30
N VAL A 470 -4.50 4.51 -12.66
CA VAL A 470 -4.80 5.62 -11.74
C VAL A 470 -6.27 5.48 -11.32
N ASN A 471 -6.52 4.95 -10.12
CA ASN A 471 -7.80 4.93 -9.38
C ASN A 471 -9.10 5.05 -10.21
N GLY A 472 -9.34 4.14 -11.16
CA GLY A 472 -10.63 4.02 -11.85
C GLY A 472 -11.07 5.19 -12.76
N HIS A 473 -10.54 6.42 -12.63
CA HIS A 473 -10.95 7.59 -13.42
C HIS A 473 -9.81 8.58 -13.65
N LYS A 474 -9.78 9.12 -14.88
CA LYS A 474 -8.96 10.21 -15.44
C LYS A 474 -7.51 10.31 -14.92
N MET A 475 -6.58 9.97 -15.82
CA MET A 475 -5.15 10.29 -15.70
C MET A 475 -4.93 11.68 -15.10
N LYS A 476 -4.05 11.77 -14.10
CA LYS A 476 -3.46 13.07 -13.74
C LYS A 476 -2.90 13.66 -15.04
N PRO A 477 -3.29 14.87 -15.46
CA PRO A 477 -2.80 15.44 -16.71
C PRO A 477 -1.28 15.40 -16.74
N TYR A 478 -0.69 14.92 -17.84
CA TYR A 478 0.76 14.95 -18.03
C TYR A 478 1.20 16.39 -18.25
N THR A 479 1.42 17.08 -17.14
CA THR A 479 2.16 18.33 -17.10
C THR A 479 3.36 18.07 -16.20
N SER A 480 4.45 17.55 -16.78
CA SER A 480 5.72 17.47 -16.05
C SER A 480 6.04 18.86 -15.49
N PRO A 481 6.21 19.04 -14.17
CA PRO A 481 6.59 20.34 -13.58
C PRO A 481 8.01 20.76 -13.98
N VAL A 482 8.76 19.85 -14.58
CA VAL A 482 10.12 20.05 -15.08
C VAL A 482 10.03 20.39 -16.57
N SER A 483 10.64 21.51 -16.97
CA SER A 483 10.63 21.96 -18.36
C SER A 483 11.13 20.84 -19.28
N SER A 484 10.52 20.70 -20.46
CA SER A 484 10.91 19.71 -21.45
C SER A 484 12.36 19.84 -21.90
N GLU A 485 13.00 20.98 -21.63
CA GLU A 485 14.40 21.30 -21.92
C GLU A 485 15.38 20.65 -20.91
N LEU A 486 14.99 20.51 -19.64
CA LEU A 486 15.76 19.75 -18.62
C LEU A 486 15.66 18.23 -18.79
N LEU A 487 14.66 17.77 -19.54
CA LEU A 487 14.52 16.37 -19.91
C LEU A 487 15.45 15.99 -21.07
N MET A 488 16.17 16.94 -21.67
CA MET A 488 17.04 16.68 -22.83
C MET A 488 18.50 16.53 -22.40
N PRO A 489 19.17 15.40 -22.69
CA PRO A 489 20.61 15.35 -22.60
C PRO A 489 21.25 16.29 -23.62
N SER A 490 22.44 16.76 -23.29
CA SER A 490 23.33 17.43 -24.24
C SER A 490 23.72 16.47 -25.37
N SER A 491 23.07 16.61 -26.53
CA SER A 491 23.34 16.02 -27.87
C SER A 491 23.27 14.48 -28.01
N PRO A 492 22.46 13.92 -28.94
CA PRO A 492 22.36 12.48 -29.16
C PRO A 492 23.46 11.93 -30.09
N ASP A 493 24.11 10.84 -29.68
CA ASP A 493 24.91 9.98 -30.56
C ASP A 493 23.97 9.11 -31.41
N THR A 494 24.01 9.30 -32.74
CA THR A 494 23.17 8.64 -33.75
C THR A 494 23.64 7.21 -34.05
N GLY A 495 23.12 6.21 -33.32
CA GLY A 495 23.24 4.79 -33.65
C GLY A 495 21.88 4.15 -33.99
N THR A 496 21.86 3.24 -34.98
CA THR A 496 20.62 2.74 -35.63
C THR A 496 19.98 1.49 -34.99
N ASN A 497 20.58 0.86 -33.97
CA ASN A 497 20.01 -0.28 -33.24
C ASN A 497 19.73 0.05 -31.76
N LEU A 498 18.59 -0.42 -31.22
CA LEU A 498 18.21 -0.26 -29.81
C LEU A 498 19.27 -0.84 -28.86
N LEU A 499 19.90 -1.96 -29.21
CA LEU A 499 20.94 -2.63 -28.42
C LEU A 499 22.30 -1.91 -28.46
N ASP A 500 22.68 -1.34 -29.60
CA ASP A 500 23.96 -0.60 -29.75
C ASP A 500 23.92 0.76 -29.03
N TRP A 501 22.74 1.38 -28.96
CA TRP A 501 22.50 2.59 -28.17
C TRP A 501 22.52 2.33 -26.64
N ILE A 502 22.11 1.13 -26.22
CA ILE A 502 22.25 0.63 -24.84
C ILE A 502 23.70 0.18 -24.54
N GLY A 503 24.64 0.28 -25.48
CA GLY A 503 26.01 -0.20 -25.34
C GLY A 503 27.03 0.74 -24.69
N ASN A 504 26.88 2.07 -24.76
CA ASN A 504 27.94 3.00 -24.29
C ASN A 504 27.51 4.02 -23.22
N ASN A 505 28.42 4.23 -22.27
CA ASN A 505 28.59 5.24 -21.21
C ASN A 505 27.37 5.98 -20.59
N ALA A 506 27.33 5.92 -19.26
CA ALA A 506 26.32 6.50 -18.37
C ALA A 506 26.16 8.02 -18.53
N SER A 507 25.19 8.38 -19.36
CA SER A 507 24.69 9.73 -19.60
C SER A 507 23.17 9.70 -19.38
N ALA A 508 22.58 10.86 -19.09
CA ALA A 508 21.16 11.02 -19.34
C ALA A 508 20.90 10.61 -20.78
N ILE A 509 19.95 9.71 -21.02
CA ILE A 509 19.59 9.30 -22.37
C ILE A 509 18.39 10.14 -22.80
N ASP A 510 18.18 10.35 -24.10
CA ASP A 510 17.03 11.13 -24.57
C ASP A 510 15.70 10.43 -24.21
N PRO A 511 14.88 10.98 -23.29
CA PRO A 511 13.63 10.37 -22.87
C PRO A 511 12.62 10.26 -24.02
N LYS A 512 12.65 11.20 -24.98
CA LYS A 512 11.73 11.16 -26.13
C LYS A 512 12.08 10.00 -27.06
N ALA A 513 13.36 9.84 -27.39
CA ALA A 513 13.83 8.70 -28.18
C ALA A 513 13.55 7.36 -27.48
N CYS A 514 13.75 7.26 -26.16
CA CYS A 514 13.34 6.09 -25.39
C CYS A 514 11.84 5.83 -25.49
N GLY A 515 11.04 6.88 -25.30
CA GLY A 515 9.59 6.79 -25.30
C GLY A 515 9.08 6.18 -26.61
N ILE A 516 9.54 6.70 -27.75
CA ILE A 516 9.19 6.16 -29.07
C ILE A 516 9.53 4.68 -29.16
N LYS A 517 10.77 4.29 -28.87
CA LYS A 517 11.22 2.89 -28.95
C LYS A 517 10.45 1.96 -28.00
N PHE A 518 10.12 2.43 -26.80
CA PHE A 518 9.40 1.62 -25.83
C PHE A 518 7.91 1.51 -26.16
N HIS A 519 7.29 2.51 -26.77
CA HIS A 519 5.94 2.37 -27.34
C HIS A 519 5.93 1.39 -28.52
N GLU A 520 6.90 1.50 -29.44
CA GLU A 520 7.05 0.55 -30.56
C GLU A 520 7.23 -0.89 -30.09
N ALA A 521 8.01 -1.10 -29.02
CA ALA A 521 8.20 -2.40 -28.38
C ALA A 521 6.99 -2.84 -27.50
N GLY A 522 5.99 -1.99 -27.31
CA GLY A 522 4.83 -2.26 -26.46
C GLY A 522 5.14 -2.38 -24.96
N LEU A 523 6.25 -1.80 -24.51
CA LEU A 523 6.66 -1.71 -23.11
C LEU A 523 5.93 -0.61 -22.35
N LEU A 524 5.65 0.53 -23.01
CA LEU A 524 4.86 1.62 -22.45
C LEU A 524 3.43 1.59 -22.97
N GLN A 525 2.47 1.96 -22.12
CA GLN A 525 1.09 2.23 -22.58
C GLN A 525 1.06 3.45 -23.50
N ARG A 526 0.04 3.59 -24.35
CA ARG A 526 -0.03 4.68 -25.35
C ARG A 526 0.06 6.09 -24.74
N ASP A 527 -0.41 6.25 -23.52
CA ASP A 527 -0.46 7.50 -22.74
C ASP A 527 0.64 7.61 -21.67
N GLU A 528 1.59 6.66 -21.66
CA GLU A 528 2.69 6.64 -20.72
C GLU A 528 3.94 7.32 -21.32
N HIS A 529 4.46 8.35 -20.66
CA HIS A 529 5.57 9.15 -21.15
C HIS A 529 6.74 9.12 -20.18
N ILE A 530 7.96 8.97 -20.72
CA ILE A 530 9.20 9.00 -19.93
C ILE A 530 9.57 10.47 -19.67
N ALA A 531 9.72 10.83 -18.40
CA ALA A 531 10.26 12.11 -17.99
C ALA A 531 11.78 12.04 -17.85
N PHE A 532 12.29 11.07 -17.10
CA PHE A 532 13.73 10.90 -16.90
C PHE A 532 14.19 9.54 -17.35
N ALA A 533 15.39 9.48 -17.91
CA ALA A 533 16.01 8.26 -18.38
C ALA A 533 17.50 8.27 -18.03
N PHE A 534 17.90 7.36 -17.16
CA PHE A 534 19.27 7.21 -16.66
C PHE A 534 19.80 5.84 -17.04
N LYS A 535 21.08 5.77 -17.32
CA LYS A 535 21.79 4.52 -17.55
C LYS A 535 23.06 4.51 -16.74
N THR A 536 23.31 3.41 -16.04
CA THR A 536 24.50 3.21 -15.21
C THR A 536 25.07 1.84 -15.49
N GLY A 537 26.24 1.80 -16.13
CA GLY A 537 26.78 0.56 -16.66
C GLY A 537 25.85 -0.03 -17.73
N ARG A 538 25.36 -1.25 -17.49
CA ARG A 538 24.41 -1.95 -18.38
C ARG A 538 22.95 -1.74 -17.97
N ASP A 539 22.71 -1.20 -16.79
CA ASP A 539 21.37 -1.07 -16.21
C ASP A 539 20.81 0.30 -16.55
N SER A 540 19.49 0.40 -16.61
CA SER A 540 18.81 1.65 -16.91
C SER A 540 17.55 1.85 -16.08
N LEU A 541 17.31 3.10 -15.72
CA LEU A 541 16.19 3.57 -14.92
C LEU A 541 15.42 4.62 -15.70
N TYR A 542 14.11 4.43 -15.80
CA TYR A 542 13.19 5.35 -16.46
C TYR A 542 12.11 5.78 -15.46
N LEU A 543 11.95 7.09 -15.27
CA LEU A 543 10.84 7.66 -14.51
C LEU A 543 9.77 8.09 -15.52
N THR A 544 8.63 7.42 -15.51
CA THR A 544 7.48 7.74 -16.36
C THR A 544 6.44 8.50 -15.56
N ASN A 545 5.37 8.96 -16.21
CA ASN A 545 4.19 9.51 -15.54
C ASN A 545 3.33 8.47 -14.82
N LYS A 546 3.69 7.17 -14.85
CA LYS A 546 2.96 6.08 -14.19
C LYS A 546 3.81 5.27 -13.21
N ARG A 547 5.10 5.09 -13.51
CA ARG A 547 5.98 4.19 -12.74
C ARG A 547 7.44 4.63 -12.77
N LEU A 548 8.18 4.08 -11.83
CA LEU A 548 9.60 3.85 -11.93
C LEU A 548 9.81 2.51 -12.67
N PHE A 549 10.53 2.54 -13.79
CA PHE A 549 10.78 1.39 -14.66
C PHE A 549 12.27 1.11 -14.75
N VAL A 550 12.71 -0.06 -14.29
CA VAL A 550 14.12 -0.47 -14.25
C VAL A 550 14.33 -1.59 -15.25
N ILE A 551 15.40 -1.48 -16.04
CA ILE A 551 15.90 -2.56 -16.88
C ILE A 551 17.29 -2.91 -16.38
N ASP A 552 17.39 -4.08 -15.74
CA ASP A 552 18.66 -4.64 -15.24
C ASP A 552 19.15 -5.72 -16.22
N VAL A 553 20.43 -5.65 -16.58
CA VAL A 553 21.07 -6.60 -17.50
C VAL A 553 21.97 -7.53 -16.71
N GLN A 554 21.51 -8.77 -16.55
CA GLN A 554 22.09 -9.77 -15.66
C GLN A 554 23.04 -10.74 -16.37
N GLY A 555 23.97 -11.30 -15.58
CA GLY A 555 24.93 -12.32 -16.00
C GLY A 555 26.11 -11.79 -16.82
N ILE A 556 27.13 -12.65 -17.01
CA ILE A 556 28.37 -12.29 -17.72
C ILE A 556 28.09 -11.98 -19.20
N THR A 557 27.16 -12.72 -19.82
CA THR A 557 26.79 -12.54 -21.24
C THR A 557 25.79 -11.41 -21.49
N GLY A 558 25.12 -10.89 -20.45
CA GLY A 558 24.11 -9.84 -20.57
C GLY A 558 22.83 -10.24 -21.33
N LYS A 559 22.62 -11.54 -21.55
CA LYS A 559 21.45 -12.06 -22.29
C LYS A 559 20.18 -12.11 -21.44
N ARG A 560 20.31 -12.20 -20.11
CA ARG A 560 19.19 -12.15 -19.17
C ARG A 560 18.90 -10.68 -18.85
N LYS A 561 17.66 -10.26 -19.05
CA LYS A 561 17.20 -8.90 -18.77
C LYS A 561 16.01 -8.95 -17.85
N GLU A 562 16.00 -8.13 -16.82
CA GLU A 562 14.89 -7.95 -15.91
C GLU A 562 14.22 -6.60 -16.18
N TYR A 563 12.91 -6.60 -16.40
CA TYR A 563 12.08 -5.41 -16.62
C TYR A 563 11.18 -5.19 -15.41
N MET A 564 11.64 -4.41 -14.43
CA MET A 564 10.92 -4.14 -13.18
C MET A 564 10.09 -2.86 -13.28
N SER A 565 8.84 -2.93 -12.85
CA SER A 565 7.90 -1.82 -12.84
C SER A 565 7.38 -1.57 -11.41
N VAL A 566 7.65 -0.38 -10.90
CA VAL A 566 7.16 0.12 -9.60
C VAL A 566 6.20 1.29 -9.84
N PRO A 567 4.87 1.08 -9.72
CA PRO A 567 3.88 2.16 -9.78
C PRO A 567 4.25 3.36 -8.89
N LEU A 568 4.02 4.60 -9.35
CA LEU A 568 4.34 5.78 -8.54
C LEU A 568 3.49 5.87 -7.27
N ASP A 569 2.25 5.41 -7.31
CA ASP A 569 1.34 5.37 -6.14
C ASP A 569 1.69 4.27 -5.12
N SER A 570 2.57 3.33 -5.48
CA SER A 570 3.13 2.35 -4.56
C SER A 570 4.35 2.86 -3.80
N ILE A 571 4.98 3.96 -4.24
CA ILE A 571 6.10 4.60 -3.54
C ILE A 571 5.65 5.11 -2.16
N ARG A 572 6.44 4.83 -1.12
CA ARG A 572 6.18 5.23 0.26
C ARG A 572 7.20 6.21 0.79
N VAL A 573 8.47 6.05 0.39
CA VAL A 573 9.58 6.92 0.79
C VAL A 573 10.54 7.02 -0.38
N TRP A 574 11.18 8.17 -0.57
CA TRP A 574 12.30 8.28 -1.50
C TRP A 574 13.41 9.15 -0.92
N SER A 575 14.65 8.90 -1.32
CA SER A 575 15.77 9.77 -1.03
C SER A 575 16.67 9.97 -2.23
N VAL A 576 17.28 11.15 -2.30
CA VAL A 576 18.37 11.42 -3.25
C VAL A 576 19.60 11.87 -2.47
N GLU A 577 20.75 11.32 -2.81
CA GLU A 577 22.04 11.62 -2.19
C GLU A 577 22.93 12.36 -3.19
N SER A 578 23.48 13.51 -2.78
CA SER A 578 24.37 14.32 -3.61
C SER A 578 25.79 13.74 -3.67
N ALA A 579 26.51 13.95 -4.78
CA ALA A 579 27.89 13.51 -4.92
C ALA A 579 28.86 14.25 -3.95
N GLY A 580 29.80 13.51 -3.36
CA GLY A 580 30.90 14.06 -2.56
C GLY A 580 32.04 14.70 -3.38
N HIS A 581 33.13 15.09 -2.70
CA HIS A 581 34.34 15.66 -3.35
C HIS A 581 35.21 14.62 -4.05
N LEU A 582 35.27 13.39 -3.52
CA LEU A 582 35.87 12.25 -4.20
C LEU A 582 34.85 11.70 -5.18
N ASP A 583 35.31 11.20 -6.33
CA ASP A 583 34.59 10.79 -7.56
C ASP A 583 33.48 9.75 -7.35
N ARG A 584 32.51 10.04 -6.47
CA ARG A 584 31.34 9.23 -6.15
C ARG A 584 30.13 9.77 -6.88
N ASP A 585 29.37 8.85 -7.45
CA ASP A 585 28.08 9.09 -8.07
C ASP A 585 27.03 9.54 -7.02
N MET A 586 26.03 10.29 -7.47
CA MET A 586 24.80 10.56 -6.72
C MET A 586 23.99 9.26 -6.62
N GLU A 587 23.03 9.17 -5.70
CA GLU A 587 22.24 7.94 -5.53
C GLU A 587 20.76 8.27 -5.34
N LEU A 588 19.88 7.60 -6.08
CA LEU A 588 18.43 7.59 -5.87
C LEU A 588 18.05 6.31 -5.13
N ARG A 589 17.27 6.45 -4.06
CA ARG A 589 16.64 5.34 -3.34
C ARG A 589 15.13 5.54 -3.33
N VAL A 590 14.38 4.50 -3.67
CA VAL A 590 12.92 4.49 -3.64
C VAL A 590 12.46 3.27 -2.88
N TRP A 591 11.72 3.48 -1.79
CA TRP A 591 11.03 2.43 -1.07
C TRP A 591 9.57 2.44 -1.52
N PHE A 592 9.10 1.28 -1.96
CA PHE A 592 7.72 1.06 -2.33
C PHE A 592 7.06 0.12 -1.33
N LYS A 593 5.73 0.07 -1.37
CA LYS A 593 4.91 -0.68 -0.44
C LYS A 593 5.09 -2.18 -0.65
N ALA A 594 5.97 -2.86 0.08
CA ALA A 594 6.05 -4.34 0.08
C ALA A 594 6.76 -4.82 1.36
N PHE A 595 6.54 -6.08 1.75
CA PHE A 595 7.19 -6.66 2.94
C PHE A 595 8.55 -7.29 2.65
N TRP A 596 8.81 -7.60 1.37
CA TRP A 596 10.03 -8.23 0.90
C TRP A 596 10.70 -7.36 -0.15
N ASP A 597 12.02 -7.19 -0.03
CA ASP A 597 12.89 -6.50 -1.00
C ASP A 597 12.24 -5.28 -1.67
N ASN A 598 11.80 -4.34 -0.85
CA ASN A 598 10.90 -3.26 -1.24
C ASN A 598 11.62 -1.96 -1.63
N LYS A 599 12.89 -2.06 -2.00
CA LYS A 599 13.77 -0.90 -2.21
C LYS A 599 14.49 -0.98 -3.56
N VAL A 600 14.26 0.02 -4.40
CA VAL A 600 15.07 0.27 -5.59
C VAL A 600 16.20 1.24 -5.23
N LYS A 601 17.42 0.89 -5.61
CA LYS A 601 18.60 1.75 -5.50
C LYS A 601 19.24 1.92 -6.87
N GLN A 602 19.47 3.17 -7.27
CA GLN A 602 20.08 3.51 -8.55
C GLN A 602 21.17 4.56 -8.37
N ASP A 603 22.37 4.25 -8.83
CA ASP A 603 23.48 5.22 -8.89
C ASP A 603 23.29 6.15 -10.11
N LEU A 604 23.58 7.44 -9.92
CA LEU A 604 23.40 8.53 -10.87
C LEU A 604 24.72 9.30 -11.04
N ARG A 605 25.24 9.43 -12.28
CA ARG A 605 26.53 10.10 -12.49
C ARG A 605 26.53 11.59 -12.12
N LYS A 606 27.58 12.00 -11.41
CA LYS A 606 27.79 13.40 -11.00
C LYS A 606 27.71 14.36 -12.20
N GLY A 607 26.89 15.41 -12.05
CA GLY A 607 26.71 16.44 -13.09
C GLY A 607 25.91 16.00 -14.32
N LYS A 608 25.38 14.77 -14.35
CA LYS A 608 24.52 14.26 -15.44
C LYS A 608 23.07 14.05 -15.02
N ALA A 609 22.74 14.26 -13.75
CA ALA A 609 21.37 14.22 -13.24
C ALA A 609 21.12 15.40 -12.30
N ASP A 610 19.92 15.99 -12.39
CA ASP A 610 19.43 16.96 -11.42
C ASP A 610 18.60 16.24 -10.35
N ILE A 611 19.21 16.03 -9.19
CA ILE A 611 18.59 15.33 -8.05
C ILE A 611 17.37 16.06 -7.49
N PHE A 612 17.30 17.39 -7.65
CA PHE A 612 16.14 18.17 -7.19
C PHE A 612 14.99 18.07 -8.19
N ALA A 613 15.28 18.08 -9.49
CA ALA A 613 14.25 17.81 -10.51
C ALA A 613 13.64 16.41 -10.32
N ILE A 614 14.45 15.41 -10.00
CA ILE A 614 13.96 14.06 -9.67
C ILE A 614 13.09 14.06 -8.40
N GLN A 615 13.55 14.72 -7.33
CA GLN A 615 12.78 14.87 -6.09
C GLN A 615 11.41 15.51 -6.33
N SER A 616 11.37 16.61 -7.08
CA SER A 616 10.15 17.36 -7.35
C SER A 616 9.20 16.60 -8.27
N PHE A 617 9.74 15.82 -9.22
CA PHE A 617 8.96 14.92 -10.05
C PHE A 617 8.29 13.81 -9.22
N ILE A 618 9.06 13.08 -8.41
CA ILE A 618 8.51 12.01 -7.56
C ILE A 618 7.48 12.61 -6.59
N ALA A 619 7.78 13.76 -5.97
CA ALA A 619 6.83 14.47 -5.11
C ALA A 619 5.50 14.75 -5.84
N HIS A 620 5.54 15.29 -7.06
CA HIS A 620 4.33 15.59 -7.83
C HIS A 620 3.37 14.38 -7.95
N PHE A 621 3.91 13.22 -8.28
CA PHE A 621 3.07 12.03 -8.47
C PHE A 621 2.67 11.35 -7.16
N VAL A 622 3.58 11.29 -6.18
CA VAL A 622 3.38 10.58 -4.91
C VAL A 622 2.52 11.38 -3.93
N ILE A 623 2.84 12.65 -3.68
CA ILE A 623 2.10 13.48 -2.69
C ILE A 623 0.93 14.26 -3.31
N GLY A 624 0.89 14.44 -4.64
CA GLY A 624 -0.18 15.15 -5.33
C GLY A 624 -0.31 16.63 -4.93
N ASN A 625 -1.39 17.27 -5.39
CA ASN A 625 -1.77 18.62 -4.95
C ASN A 625 -2.77 18.51 -3.80
N ALA A 626 -2.73 19.46 -2.86
CA ALA A 626 -3.40 19.35 -1.56
C ALA A 626 -4.95 19.20 -1.62
N ASP A 627 -5.55 19.35 -2.79
CA ASP A 627 -6.99 19.36 -3.07
C ASP A 627 -7.38 18.50 -4.30
N GLY A 628 -6.46 17.69 -4.83
CA GLY A 628 -6.71 16.80 -5.97
C GLY A 628 -6.80 17.49 -7.35
N ASN A 629 -6.68 18.81 -7.44
CA ASN A 629 -6.61 19.54 -8.70
C ASN A 629 -5.16 19.85 -9.09
N SER A 630 -4.82 19.85 -10.39
CA SER A 630 -3.49 20.29 -10.86
C SER A 630 -3.20 21.74 -10.43
N ALA A 631 -2.19 22.00 -9.60
CA ALA A 631 -1.70 23.36 -9.31
C ALA A 631 -1.06 24.00 -10.56
N LEU A 632 -0.69 23.19 -11.57
CA LEU A 632 -0.14 23.67 -12.82
C LEU A 632 -1.28 24.10 -13.76
N ARG A 633 -1.74 25.34 -13.61
CA ARG A 633 -2.27 26.08 -14.77
C ARG A 633 -1.07 26.50 -15.62
N ASN A 634 -0.67 25.64 -16.55
CA ASN A 634 0.23 25.94 -17.66
C ASN A 634 1.53 26.70 -17.32
N ALA A 635 2.66 25.98 -17.35
CA ALA A 635 3.98 26.47 -17.76
C ALA A 635 4.61 27.64 -16.98
N GLN A 636 5.47 27.31 -16.01
CA GLN A 636 6.76 27.99 -15.88
C GLN A 636 7.87 26.94 -15.86
N ALA A 637 8.82 27.08 -16.78
CA ALA A 637 9.98 26.21 -16.87
C ALA A 637 10.83 26.35 -15.60
N TYR A 638 11.08 25.26 -14.88
CA TYR A 638 12.12 25.21 -13.84
C TYR A 638 13.44 25.71 -14.43
N GLU A 639 14.10 26.66 -13.76
CA GLU A 639 15.49 26.99 -14.07
C GLU A 639 16.39 26.16 -13.14
N PRO A 640 17.38 25.42 -13.68
CA PRO A 640 18.28 24.62 -12.85
C PRO A 640 19.00 25.51 -11.84
N SER A 641 19.01 25.06 -10.58
CA SER A 641 19.66 25.81 -9.50
C SER A 641 21.14 26.05 -9.83
N LYS A 642 21.59 27.33 -9.73
CA LYS A 642 22.98 27.70 -9.99
C LYS A 642 23.92 26.94 -9.04
N THR A 643 25.04 26.45 -9.57
CA THR A 643 26.11 25.78 -8.82
C THR A 643 26.57 26.68 -7.66
N GLY A 644 26.12 26.38 -6.43
CA GLY A 644 26.33 27.22 -5.23
C GLY A 644 25.11 27.40 -4.33
N ALA A 645 23.89 27.05 -4.78
CA ALA A 645 22.69 27.01 -3.95
C ALA A 645 22.89 26.16 -2.69
N MET A 646 23.54 25.00 -2.83
CA MET A 646 23.91 24.07 -1.77
C MET A 646 24.68 24.72 -0.62
N THR A 647 25.69 25.55 -0.93
CA THR A 647 26.51 26.22 0.09
C THR A 647 25.75 27.33 0.80
N LYS A 648 24.82 28.01 0.11
CA LYS A 648 23.96 29.04 0.71
C LYS A 648 22.91 28.44 1.65
N ILE A 649 22.29 27.32 1.28
CA ILE A 649 21.36 26.59 2.15
C ILE A 649 22.12 26.10 3.38
N LEU A 650 23.25 25.40 3.21
CA LEU A 650 24.00 24.86 4.34
C LEU A 650 24.63 25.94 5.24
N GLY A 651 25.00 27.10 4.68
CA GLY A 651 25.48 28.27 5.42
C GLY A 651 24.35 28.96 6.17
N PHE A 652 23.20 29.17 5.53
CA PHE A 652 21.98 29.62 6.19
C PHE A 652 21.57 28.65 7.31
N LEU A 653 21.63 27.35 7.09
CA LEU A 653 21.25 26.28 8.03
C LEU A 653 22.22 26.06 9.21
N SER A 654 23.29 26.85 9.32
CA SER A 654 24.31 26.65 10.35
C SER A 654 23.94 27.23 11.72
N ASP A 655 23.05 28.23 11.77
CA ASP A 655 22.63 28.91 13.01
C ASP A 655 21.66 28.05 13.86
N ALA A 656 21.91 28.00 15.17
CA ALA A 656 21.36 27.00 16.10
C ALA A 656 19.91 27.27 16.60
N HIS A 657 19.15 28.16 15.95
CA HIS A 657 17.80 28.53 16.36
C HIS A 657 16.72 28.04 15.38
N MET A 658 15.49 27.85 15.89
CA MET A 658 14.30 27.57 15.07
C MET A 658 14.18 28.69 14.01
N LYS A 659 14.13 28.29 12.74
CA LYS A 659 14.05 29.22 11.62
C LYS A 659 12.61 29.59 11.34
N ASP A 660 12.39 30.82 10.89
CA ASP A 660 11.07 31.24 10.43
C ASP A 660 10.59 30.30 9.31
N PRO A 661 9.44 29.62 9.48
CA PRO A 661 8.93 28.69 8.47
C PRO A 661 8.63 29.38 7.13
N GLY A 662 8.28 30.67 7.13
CA GLY A 662 8.01 31.45 5.92
C GLY A 662 9.26 31.71 5.08
N GLU A 663 10.35 32.12 5.72
CA GLU A 663 11.65 32.31 5.08
C GLU A 663 12.18 30.98 4.50
N LEU A 664 12.11 29.89 5.29
CA LEU A 664 12.57 28.58 4.82
C LEU A 664 11.69 28.03 3.69
N THR A 665 10.38 28.28 3.72
CA THR A 665 9.47 27.94 2.62
C THR A 665 9.90 28.67 1.33
N SER A 666 10.13 29.98 1.41
CA SER A 666 10.54 30.78 0.25
C SER A 666 11.89 30.33 -0.32
N GLN A 667 12.82 29.94 0.55
CA GLN A 667 14.11 29.40 0.14
C GLN A 667 14.01 28.01 -0.50
N LEU A 668 13.27 27.07 0.12
CA LEU A 668 13.10 25.70 -0.38
C LEU A 668 12.14 25.58 -1.58
N ARG A 669 11.46 26.66 -1.97
CA ARG A 669 10.75 26.76 -3.26
C ARG A 669 11.64 27.31 -4.38
N SER A 670 12.65 28.12 -4.06
CA SER A 670 13.46 28.84 -5.05
C SER A 670 14.83 28.21 -5.31
N SER A 671 15.56 27.84 -4.26
CA SER A 671 16.92 27.29 -4.39
C SER A 671 17.30 26.51 -3.12
N PRO A 672 17.06 25.18 -3.09
CA PRO A 672 16.60 24.32 -4.20
C PRO A 672 15.07 24.42 -4.34
N ALA A 673 14.49 24.09 -5.50
CA ALA A 673 13.03 23.95 -5.61
C ALA A 673 12.59 22.58 -5.08
N LEU A 674 12.81 22.35 -3.79
CA LEU A 674 12.52 21.09 -3.11
C LEU A 674 11.02 20.97 -2.77
N LEU A 675 10.37 22.08 -2.41
CA LEU A 675 8.95 22.15 -2.11
C LEU A 675 8.13 22.46 -3.36
N GLN A 676 6.91 21.92 -3.43
CA GLN A 676 5.92 22.32 -4.41
C GLN A 676 5.41 23.75 -4.15
N GLU A 677 4.81 24.38 -5.16
CA GLU A 677 4.27 25.75 -5.04
C GLU A 677 3.21 25.88 -3.93
N ASP A 678 2.40 24.84 -3.72
CA ASP A 678 1.37 24.73 -2.68
C ASP A 678 1.86 24.06 -1.38
N GLU A 679 3.16 23.71 -1.29
CA GLU A 679 3.76 23.08 -0.11
C GLU A 679 4.51 24.13 0.72
N SER A 680 4.22 24.21 2.01
CA SER A 680 4.89 25.14 2.94
C SER A 680 5.47 24.40 4.13
N VAL A 681 6.54 24.94 4.70
CA VAL A 681 7.12 24.46 5.96
C VAL A 681 6.19 24.85 7.10
N GLU A 682 5.83 23.88 7.93
CA GLU A 682 5.12 24.13 9.20
C GLU A 682 6.11 24.23 10.36
N ALA A 683 7.15 23.40 10.34
CA ALA A 683 8.24 23.49 11.31
C ALA A 683 9.54 22.90 10.77
N ALA A 684 10.68 23.40 11.27
CA ALA A 684 12.00 22.89 10.94
C ALA A 684 12.90 22.88 12.17
N PHE A 685 13.55 21.75 12.41
CA PHE A 685 14.33 21.49 13.61
C PHE A 685 15.73 21.03 13.25
N LYS A 686 16.72 21.52 13.99
CA LYS A 686 18.11 21.09 13.88
C LYS A 686 18.33 19.87 14.77
N ALA A 687 18.90 18.83 14.17
CA ALA A 687 19.16 17.56 14.82
C ALA A 687 20.64 17.20 14.63
N GLY A 688 21.50 17.75 15.49
CA GLY A 688 22.96 17.67 15.31
C GLY A 688 23.42 18.39 14.04
N ARG A 689 23.89 17.62 13.04
CA ARG A 689 24.31 18.12 11.71
C ARG A 689 23.18 18.10 10.67
N ASP A 690 22.06 17.49 11.02
CA ASP A 690 20.95 17.17 10.12
C ASP A 690 19.79 18.14 10.35
N LEU A 691 18.88 18.19 9.38
CA LEU A 691 17.67 19.00 9.45
C LEU A 691 16.43 18.11 9.32
N PHE A 692 15.50 18.30 10.23
CA PHE A 692 14.20 17.63 10.26
C PHE A 692 13.11 18.66 9.98
N ILE A 693 12.52 18.60 8.79
CA ILE A 693 11.51 19.55 8.31
C ILE A 693 10.16 18.83 8.26
N ILE A 694 9.13 19.45 8.83
CA ILE A 694 7.73 19.07 8.66
C ILE A 694 7.07 20.12 7.77
N THR A 695 6.52 19.68 6.66
CA THR A 695 5.78 20.52 5.71
C THR A 695 4.29 20.23 5.80
N THR A 696 3.48 20.96 5.03
CA THR A 696 2.06 20.67 4.90
C THR A 696 1.76 19.27 4.33
N LYS A 697 2.71 18.63 3.62
CA LYS A 697 2.50 17.37 2.87
C LYS A 697 3.39 16.19 3.28
N ARG A 698 4.61 16.44 3.75
CA ARG A 698 5.63 15.42 4.04
C ARG A 698 6.62 15.86 5.12
N ILE A 699 7.32 14.87 5.66
CA ILE A 699 8.54 15.06 6.44
C ILE A 699 9.72 14.97 5.49
N ILE A 700 10.65 15.91 5.60
CA ILE A 700 11.92 15.92 4.86
C ILE A 700 13.06 15.86 5.87
N VAL A 701 13.89 14.83 5.76
CA VAL A 701 15.13 14.69 6.51
C VAL A 701 16.30 15.01 5.60
N ILE A 702 17.11 16.00 5.97
CA ILE A 702 18.33 16.38 5.28
C ILE A 702 19.51 15.94 6.14
N ASP A 703 20.13 14.82 5.77
CA ASP A 703 21.22 14.18 6.52
C ASP A 703 22.58 14.45 5.86
N LYS A 704 23.56 14.96 6.63
CA LYS A 704 24.95 15.10 6.18
C LYS A 704 25.75 13.82 6.44
N LYS A 705 25.94 13.01 5.39
CA LYS A 705 26.68 11.74 5.45
C LYS A 705 28.20 11.92 5.61
N GLY A 706 28.80 11.03 6.42
CA GLY A 706 30.25 10.84 6.60
C GLY A 706 30.91 11.73 7.67
N ILE A 707 32.15 11.38 8.07
CA ILE A 707 32.96 12.13 9.07
C ILE A 707 33.21 13.57 8.60
N THR A 708 33.36 13.78 7.29
CA THR A 708 33.59 15.11 6.69
C THR A 708 32.31 15.87 6.32
N GLY A 709 31.13 15.22 6.34
CA GLY A 709 29.83 15.85 6.03
C GLY A 709 29.66 16.37 4.60
N LYS A 710 30.39 15.79 3.63
CA LYS A 710 30.50 16.29 2.25
C LYS A 710 29.48 15.71 1.24
N SER A 711 28.66 14.74 1.68
CA SER A 711 27.48 14.24 0.94
C SER A 711 26.23 14.58 1.75
N VAL A 712 25.13 14.92 1.07
CA VAL A 712 23.85 15.25 1.69
C VAL A 712 22.76 14.35 1.12
N GLU A 713 22.06 13.63 1.98
CA GLU A 713 20.86 12.84 1.65
C GLU A 713 19.61 13.66 1.94
N TYR A 714 18.72 13.77 0.97
CA TYR A 714 17.40 14.37 1.09
C TYR A 714 16.36 13.27 1.06
N LYS A 715 15.85 12.87 2.24
CA LYS A 715 14.85 11.81 2.39
C LYS A 715 13.46 12.43 2.59
N SER A 716 12.53 12.08 1.73
CA SER A 716 11.14 12.56 1.73
C SER A 716 10.18 11.44 2.13
N SER A 717 9.33 11.71 3.11
CA SER A 717 8.30 10.78 3.61
C SER A 717 6.93 11.47 3.70
N PRO A 718 5.96 11.12 2.84
CA PRO A 718 4.61 11.67 2.86
C PRO A 718 3.89 11.50 4.18
N LEU A 719 3.28 12.59 4.69
CA LEU A 719 2.49 12.55 5.92
C LEU A 719 1.28 11.61 5.81
N MET A 720 0.70 11.48 4.61
CA MET A 720 -0.45 10.61 4.35
C MET A 720 -0.19 9.11 4.59
N TYR A 721 1.07 8.68 4.64
CA TYR A 721 1.45 7.29 4.92
C TYR A 721 1.93 7.06 6.35
N ASN A 722 2.07 8.12 7.15
CA ASN A 722 2.47 8.00 8.54
C ASN A 722 1.29 7.52 9.39
N THR A 723 1.54 6.53 10.25
CA THR A 723 0.46 5.81 10.94
C THR A 723 0.46 6.01 12.44
N ALA A 724 1.60 6.36 13.03
CA ALA A 724 1.76 6.63 14.45
C ALA A 724 3.02 7.48 14.67
N PHE A 725 3.19 8.02 15.87
CA PHE A 725 4.44 8.67 16.26
C PHE A 725 4.71 8.53 17.76
N LYS A 726 5.97 8.68 18.15
CA LYS A 726 6.45 8.73 19.53
C LYS A 726 7.34 9.96 19.69
N ILE A 727 7.18 10.65 20.81
CA ILE A 727 8.05 11.76 21.20
C ILE A 727 8.64 11.44 22.57
N GLU A 728 9.95 11.61 22.71
CA GLU A 728 10.67 11.40 23.94
C GLU A 728 11.26 12.71 24.44
N THR A 729 11.00 13.00 25.71
CA THR A 729 11.58 14.16 26.40
C THR A 729 13.07 13.95 26.67
N GLU A 730 13.82 15.04 26.84
CA GLU A 730 15.27 14.99 27.08
C GLU A 730 15.66 14.16 28.33
N GLY A 731 16.69 13.32 28.21
CA GLY A 731 17.22 12.41 29.25
C GLY A 731 18.41 12.96 30.06
N HIS A 732 19.40 12.11 30.40
CA HIS A 732 20.63 12.53 31.11
C HIS A 732 21.64 13.24 30.18
N LEU A 733 22.71 13.83 30.76
CA LEU A 733 23.66 14.84 30.25
C LEU A 733 24.00 14.89 28.74
N LEU A 734 23.86 13.82 27.97
CA LEU A 734 24.36 13.69 26.60
C LEU A 734 23.28 13.42 25.52
N SER A 735 22.03 13.08 25.87
CA SER A 735 20.98 12.80 24.87
C SER A 735 19.92 13.89 24.79
N GLY A 736 19.59 14.31 23.56
CA GLY A 736 18.51 15.25 23.27
C GLY A 736 17.13 14.61 23.34
N PRO A 737 16.05 15.39 23.14
CA PRO A 737 14.74 14.81 22.90
C PRO A 737 14.71 14.05 21.56
N GLU A 738 13.92 12.98 21.47
CA GLU A 738 13.81 12.16 20.26
C GLU A 738 12.39 12.19 19.69
N VAL A 739 12.27 12.28 18.37
CA VAL A 739 11.02 12.09 17.65
C VAL A 739 11.14 10.86 16.78
N LYS A 740 10.17 9.96 16.90
CA LYS A 740 10.03 8.79 16.06
C LYS A 740 8.68 8.84 15.34
N VAL A 741 8.69 8.90 14.01
CA VAL A 741 7.49 8.79 13.18
C VAL A 741 7.48 7.41 12.55
N TYR A 742 6.42 6.65 12.85
CA TYR A 742 6.29 5.29 12.35
C TYR A 742 5.77 5.31 10.91
N THR A 743 6.48 4.63 10.04
CA THR A 743 6.08 4.44 8.64
C THR A 743 5.86 2.94 8.37
N ALA A 744 5.34 2.58 7.20
CA ALA A 744 5.12 1.17 6.88
C ALA A 744 6.44 0.40 6.65
N ASP A 745 7.50 1.09 6.24
CA ASP A 745 8.72 0.47 5.70
C ASP A 745 9.97 0.85 6.51
N ASP A 746 10.22 2.14 6.73
CA ASP A 746 11.40 2.65 7.42
C ASP A 746 11.05 3.84 8.32
N ASP A 747 11.03 3.61 9.63
CA ASP A 747 10.69 4.62 10.62
C ASP A 747 11.65 5.81 10.56
N ILE A 748 11.10 7.01 10.66
CA ILE A 748 11.92 8.22 10.79
C ILE A 748 12.24 8.41 12.25
N LYS A 749 13.52 8.36 12.62
CA LYS A 749 14.01 8.66 13.98
C LYS A 749 14.91 9.87 13.93
N GLN A 750 14.63 10.85 14.76
CA GLN A 750 15.43 12.06 14.84
C GLN A 750 15.66 12.48 16.29
N GLU A 751 16.94 12.56 16.68
CA GLU A 751 17.36 13.17 17.94
C GLU A 751 17.60 14.67 17.76
N LEU A 752 16.81 15.49 18.44
CA LEU A 752 16.93 16.95 18.40
C LEU A 752 18.11 17.44 19.25
N ALA A 753 18.60 18.64 18.97
CA ALA A 753 19.64 19.24 19.80
C ALA A 753 19.17 19.44 21.26
N LYS A 754 20.11 19.32 22.21
CA LYS A 754 19.86 19.55 23.64
C LYS A 754 19.30 20.95 23.91
N GLY A 755 18.37 21.08 24.85
CA GLY A 755 17.74 22.36 25.19
C GLY A 755 16.53 22.73 24.33
N GLN A 756 16.17 21.92 23.32
CA GLN A 756 14.95 22.08 22.53
C GLN A 756 13.72 21.43 23.17
N LYS A 757 13.58 21.55 24.51
CA LYS A 757 12.53 20.86 25.28
C LYS A 757 11.12 21.32 24.96
N ASP A 758 10.96 22.55 24.49
CA ASP A 758 9.64 23.10 24.15
C ASP A 758 9.23 22.77 22.71
N ASN A 759 10.21 22.60 21.80
CA ASN A 759 9.99 22.28 20.40
C ASN A 759 9.29 20.93 20.17
N ILE A 760 9.50 19.97 21.06
CA ILE A 760 8.85 18.66 20.96
C ILE A 760 7.33 18.74 21.03
N TRP A 761 6.79 19.74 21.75
CA TRP A 761 5.35 19.93 21.89
C TRP A 761 4.74 20.52 20.62
N LEU A 762 5.47 21.40 19.94
CA LEU A 762 5.10 21.88 18.61
C LEU A 762 5.08 20.71 17.60
N ILE A 763 6.09 19.84 17.64
CA ILE A 763 6.12 18.63 16.79
C ILE A 763 4.93 17.72 17.12
N HIS A 764 4.67 17.50 18.42
CA HIS A 764 3.52 16.73 18.87
C HIS A 764 2.22 17.30 18.31
N GLU A 765 2.00 18.60 18.46
CA GLU A 765 0.80 19.30 17.99
C GLU A 765 0.63 19.17 16.47
N ILE A 766 1.68 19.45 15.69
CA ILE A 766 1.64 19.34 14.23
C ILE A 766 1.30 17.91 13.82
N LEU A 767 2.01 16.90 14.34
CA LEU A 767 1.77 15.50 13.98
C LEU A 767 0.38 15.03 14.45
N SER A 768 -0.06 15.44 15.64
CA SER A 768 -1.43 15.18 16.13
C SER A 768 -2.48 15.79 15.20
N ASN A 769 -2.32 17.05 14.78
CA ASN A 769 -3.26 17.70 13.87
C ASN A 769 -3.34 16.99 12.53
N LYS A 770 -2.19 16.54 11.99
CA LYS A 770 -2.13 15.83 10.70
C LYS A 770 -2.68 14.40 10.77
N MET A 771 -2.49 13.70 11.89
CA MET A 771 -2.84 12.27 11.99
C MET A 771 -4.19 12.00 12.66
N LEU A 772 -4.67 12.86 13.56
CA LEU A 772 -5.87 12.61 14.37
C LEU A 772 -7.13 13.30 13.85
N ASN A 773 -6.99 14.32 12.99
CA ASN A 773 -8.13 15.07 12.47
C ASN A 773 -8.57 14.64 11.08
N ASN A 774 -7.82 13.76 10.42
CA ASN A 774 -8.29 13.17 9.17
C ASN A 774 -9.46 12.24 9.49
N PRO A 775 -10.65 12.48 8.92
CA PRO A 775 -11.71 11.49 8.98
C PRO A 775 -11.17 10.19 8.42
N LYS A 776 -11.63 9.07 8.96
CA LYS A 776 -11.40 7.78 8.34
C LYS A 776 -11.98 7.92 6.93
N LYS A 777 -11.14 7.95 5.88
CA LYS A 777 -11.65 7.84 4.51
C LYS A 777 -12.59 6.66 4.51
N ASP A 778 -13.86 6.88 4.20
CA ASP A 778 -14.85 5.82 4.27
C ASP A 778 -14.33 4.63 3.49
N PHE A 779 -14.59 3.41 3.98
CA PHE A 779 -14.11 2.21 3.29
C PHE A 779 -14.67 2.10 1.86
N SER A 780 -15.69 2.89 1.52
CA SER A 780 -16.21 3.11 0.18
C SER A 780 -15.39 4.08 -0.68
N GLU A 781 -14.43 4.86 -0.16
CA GLU A 781 -13.61 5.76 -1.00
C GLU A 781 -12.38 5.06 -1.63
N GLU A 782 -12.11 3.80 -1.27
CA GLU A 782 -11.35 2.88 -2.13
C GLU A 782 -12.27 2.16 -3.15
N GLU A 783 -13.57 2.49 -3.21
CA GLU A 783 -14.42 2.05 -4.31
C GLU A 783 -14.02 2.75 -5.60
N VAL A 784 -14.00 1.93 -6.65
CA VAL A 784 -14.23 2.36 -8.02
C VAL A 784 -15.61 3.03 -8.07
N HIS A 785 -15.69 4.31 -7.73
CA HIS A 785 -16.85 5.12 -8.08
C HIS A 785 -16.86 5.26 -9.59
N VAL A 786 -17.57 4.36 -10.28
CA VAL A 786 -18.08 4.65 -11.62
C VAL A 786 -19.05 5.81 -11.44
N ASP A 787 -18.64 6.97 -11.96
CA ASP A 787 -19.45 8.19 -12.01
C ASP A 787 -20.70 7.92 -12.87
N VAL A 788 -21.73 7.32 -12.28
CA VAL A 788 -23.07 7.27 -12.89
C VAL A 788 -23.64 8.64 -12.66
N GLY A 789 -23.53 9.49 -13.69
CA GLY A 789 -24.05 10.85 -13.68
C GLY A 789 -25.44 10.91 -13.05
N ASN A 790 -25.62 11.92 -12.22
CA ASN A 790 -26.84 12.26 -11.51
C ASN A 790 -28.02 12.33 -12.52
N VAL A 791 -28.84 11.28 -12.61
CA VAL A 791 -30.11 11.32 -13.34
C VAL A 791 -31.21 11.53 -12.31
N ASP A 792 -31.78 12.73 -12.34
CA ASP A 792 -32.99 13.11 -11.60
C ASP A 792 -34.06 12.01 -11.72
N GLN A 793 -34.45 11.42 -10.58
CA GLN A 793 -35.44 10.35 -10.48
C GLN A 793 -36.91 10.83 -10.56
N SER A 794 -37.21 11.86 -11.35
CA SER A 794 -38.60 12.31 -11.50
C SER A 794 -38.96 12.65 -12.94
N SER A 795 -39.08 11.62 -13.76
CA SER A 795 -40.12 11.45 -14.79
C SER A 795 -39.67 10.34 -15.73
N TYR A 796 -40.52 9.33 -15.96
CA TYR A 796 -40.96 8.92 -17.29
C TYR A 796 -41.79 7.64 -17.20
N ALA A 797 -43.00 7.73 -17.73
CA ALA A 797 -43.90 6.62 -17.96
C ALA A 797 -43.31 5.63 -19.01
N PRO A 798 -43.71 4.36 -18.99
CA PRO A 798 -43.15 3.34 -19.88
C PRO A 798 -43.60 3.60 -21.32
N THR A 799 -42.63 3.80 -22.22
CA THR A 799 -42.87 3.80 -23.68
C THR A 799 -42.52 2.42 -24.23
N PRO A 800 -43.27 1.86 -25.21
CA PRO A 800 -43.13 0.47 -25.62
C PRO A 800 -41.82 0.18 -26.36
N THR A 801 -41.31 -1.04 -26.13
CA THR A 801 -40.23 -1.73 -26.84
C THR A 801 -39.99 -1.27 -28.28
N GLN A 802 -38.91 -0.51 -28.51
CA GLN A 802 -38.26 -0.44 -29.81
C GLN A 802 -37.28 -1.61 -29.94
N GLN A 803 -37.48 -2.42 -30.97
CA GLN A 803 -36.50 -3.40 -31.44
C GLN A 803 -35.19 -2.65 -31.78
N TYR A 804 -34.14 -2.89 -31.01
CA TYR A 804 -32.80 -2.48 -31.38
C TYR A 804 -32.35 -3.30 -32.59
N SER A 805 -32.01 -2.59 -33.67
CA SER A 805 -31.30 -3.15 -34.81
C SER A 805 -29.88 -3.57 -34.37
N PRO A 806 -29.27 -4.59 -34.99
CA PRO A 806 -27.92 -5.03 -34.66
C PRO A 806 -26.92 -3.89 -34.81
N VAL A 807 -25.97 -3.84 -33.86
CA VAL A 807 -24.91 -2.84 -33.73
C VAL A 807 -24.18 -2.64 -35.05
N VAL A 808 -24.11 -1.38 -35.46
CA VAL A 808 -23.35 -0.88 -36.60
C VAL A 808 -21.92 -1.42 -36.55
N ALA A 809 -21.51 -2.11 -37.61
CA ALA A 809 -20.15 -2.56 -37.81
C ALA A 809 -19.15 -1.43 -37.59
N ALA A 810 -18.00 -1.75 -36.98
CA ALA A 810 -16.88 -0.84 -36.84
C ALA A 810 -16.66 -0.05 -38.14
N GLN A 811 -16.78 1.27 -38.08
CA GLN A 811 -16.47 2.13 -39.22
C GLN A 811 -15.00 1.90 -39.58
N PRO A 812 -14.69 1.54 -40.84
CA PRO A 812 -13.32 1.31 -41.25
C PRO A 812 -12.51 2.61 -41.10
N TYR A 813 -11.24 2.47 -40.73
CA TYR A 813 -10.25 3.53 -40.69
C TYR A 813 -10.29 4.35 -42.01
N VAL A 814 -10.72 5.61 -41.93
CA VAL A 814 -10.67 6.52 -43.08
C VAL A 814 -9.23 7.03 -43.16
N GLN A 815 -8.53 6.68 -44.25
CA GLN A 815 -7.20 7.22 -44.55
C GLN A 815 -7.28 8.76 -44.64
N PRO A 816 -6.31 9.51 -44.09
CA PRO A 816 -6.32 10.97 -44.16
C PRO A 816 -6.37 11.43 -45.62
N THR A 817 -7.37 12.25 -45.95
CA THR A 817 -7.54 12.75 -47.31
C THR A 817 -6.82 14.08 -47.46
N THR A 818 -6.03 14.21 -48.52
CA THR A 818 -5.39 15.47 -48.85
C THR A 818 -6.26 16.24 -49.84
N PHE A 819 -6.61 17.49 -49.50
CA PHE A 819 -7.38 18.36 -50.38
C PHE A 819 -6.69 19.73 -50.53
N GLN A 820 -7.00 20.40 -51.63
CA GLN A 820 -6.41 21.70 -51.96
C GLN A 820 -7.23 22.85 -51.40
N VAL A 821 -6.54 23.78 -50.76
CA VAL A 821 -7.09 25.05 -50.28
C VAL A 821 -6.49 26.19 -51.10
N GLN A 822 -7.37 26.99 -51.68
CA GLN A 822 -7.03 28.25 -52.33
C GLN A 822 -6.96 29.35 -51.27
N LEU A 823 -5.80 30.01 -51.15
CA LEU A 823 -5.60 31.08 -50.19
C LEU A 823 -6.37 32.35 -50.64
N PRO A 824 -7.21 32.95 -49.78
CA PRO A 824 -7.86 34.23 -50.10
C PRO A 824 -6.84 35.36 -50.31
N ALA A 825 -7.17 36.32 -51.18
CA ALA A 825 -6.33 37.48 -51.42
C ALA A 825 -6.15 38.30 -50.13
N GLY A 826 -4.90 38.59 -49.76
CA GLY A 826 -4.56 39.39 -48.58
C GLY A 826 -4.14 38.61 -47.33
N ILE A 827 -4.20 37.28 -47.34
CA ILE A 827 -3.68 36.43 -46.25
C ILE A 827 -2.20 36.09 -46.50
N VAL A 828 -1.38 36.14 -45.44
CA VAL A 828 0.06 35.85 -45.48
C VAL A 828 0.40 34.56 -44.73
N ALA A 829 1.57 33.98 -45.02
CA ALA A 829 2.06 32.79 -44.33
C ALA A 829 2.09 32.98 -42.80
N GLY A 830 1.74 31.93 -42.06
CA GLY A 830 1.66 31.93 -40.59
C GLY A 830 0.32 32.40 -40.01
N GLN A 831 -0.59 32.98 -40.79
CA GLN A 831 -1.97 33.26 -40.34
C GLN A 831 -2.83 31.98 -40.33
N GLN A 832 -3.79 31.92 -39.41
CA GLN A 832 -4.79 30.85 -39.36
C GLN A 832 -6.02 31.21 -40.20
N ILE A 833 -6.51 30.26 -40.98
CA ILE A 833 -7.75 30.38 -41.75
C ILE A 833 -8.67 29.21 -41.45
N GLN A 834 -9.98 29.43 -41.58
CA GLN A 834 -10.98 28.38 -41.48
C GLN A 834 -11.31 27.85 -42.87
N VAL A 835 -11.25 26.53 -43.04
CA VAL A 835 -11.59 25.85 -44.29
C VAL A 835 -12.56 24.71 -44.02
N GLN A 836 -13.46 24.46 -44.95
CA GLN A 836 -14.42 23.37 -44.84
C GLN A 836 -13.86 22.13 -45.55
N HIS A 837 -13.87 20.99 -44.86
CA HIS A 837 -13.45 19.72 -45.46
C HIS A 837 -14.45 19.31 -46.55
N PRO A 838 -14.01 19.06 -47.79
CA PRO A 838 -14.91 18.93 -48.95
C PRO A 838 -15.84 17.72 -48.91
N ASN A 839 -15.45 16.67 -48.16
CA ASN A 839 -16.21 15.42 -48.12
C ASN A 839 -17.06 15.28 -46.84
N THR A 840 -16.68 15.95 -45.75
CA THR A 840 -17.34 15.79 -44.43
C THR A 840 -18.05 17.06 -43.98
N ASN A 841 -17.87 18.18 -44.70
CA ASN A 841 -18.37 19.52 -44.35
C ASN A 841 -17.89 20.04 -42.97
N GLN A 842 -16.90 19.38 -42.36
CA GLN A 842 -16.32 19.79 -41.08
C GLN A 842 -15.45 21.04 -41.24
N MET A 843 -15.59 22.01 -40.34
CA MET A 843 -14.73 23.20 -40.30
C MET A 843 -13.38 22.88 -39.66
N LEU A 844 -12.29 23.18 -40.37
CA LEU A 844 -10.91 22.98 -39.95
C LEU A 844 -10.21 24.33 -39.82
N VAL A 845 -9.42 24.51 -38.76
CA VAL A 845 -8.53 25.65 -38.61
C VAL A 845 -7.14 25.24 -39.06
N ILE A 846 -6.63 25.86 -40.12
CA ILE A 846 -5.32 25.53 -40.69
C ILE A 846 -4.41 26.75 -40.64
N THR A 847 -3.13 26.51 -40.36
CA THR A 847 -2.11 27.57 -40.43
C THR A 847 -1.52 27.59 -41.83
N VAL A 848 -1.47 28.77 -42.47
CA VAL A 848 -0.98 28.92 -43.83
C VAL A 848 0.52 28.62 -43.88
N PRO A 849 0.98 27.63 -44.69
CA PRO A 849 2.39 27.26 -44.77
C PRO A 849 3.29 28.38 -45.30
N ASN A 850 4.55 28.39 -44.85
CA ASN A 850 5.57 29.28 -45.41
C ASN A 850 5.82 28.97 -46.88
N GLY A 851 5.83 30.01 -47.73
CA GLY A 851 6.13 29.90 -49.17
C GLY A 851 4.91 29.89 -50.10
N VAL A 852 3.68 29.96 -49.59
CA VAL A 852 2.47 30.11 -50.42
C VAL A 852 2.23 31.60 -50.72
N PRO A 853 2.22 32.06 -51.99
CA PRO A 853 1.94 33.45 -52.31
C PRO A 853 0.46 33.80 -52.03
N PRO A 854 0.11 35.09 -51.81
CA PRO A 854 -1.28 35.51 -51.71
C PRO A 854 -2.06 35.10 -52.97
N GLY A 855 -3.19 34.40 -52.81
CA GLY A 855 -3.89 33.80 -53.94
C GLY A 855 -3.28 32.50 -54.48
N GLY A 856 -2.34 31.87 -53.75
CA GLY A 856 -1.77 30.56 -54.07
C GLY A 856 -2.59 29.39 -53.52
N VAL A 857 -2.30 28.18 -54.00
CA VAL A 857 -2.94 26.92 -53.56
C VAL A 857 -1.96 26.09 -52.73
N PHE A 858 -2.45 25.45 -51.67
CA PHE A 858 -1.67 24.48 -50.90
C PHE A 858 -2.51 23.28 -50.45
N ASN A 859 -1.83 22.18 -50.11
CA ASN A 859 -2.47 20.93 -49.71
C ASN A 859 -2.64 20.86 -48.19
N VAL A 860 -3.80 20.37 -47.75
CA VAL A 860 -4.12 20.08 -46.34
C VAL A 860 -4.46 18.60 -46.24
N SER A 861 -3.76 17.88 -45.37
CA SER A 861 -4.08 16.49 -45.02
C SER A 861 -4.88 16.49 -43.71
N ALA A 862 -6.12 15.99 -43.76
CA ALA A 862 -7.04 15.95 -42.63
C ALA A 862 -7.76 14.60 -42.52
#